data_AF-A0A437AFV7-F1
#
_entry.id   AF-A0A437AFV7-F1
#
_cell.length_a   1.000
_cell.length_b   1.000
_cell.length_c   1.000
_cell.angle_alpha   90.00
_cell.angle_beta   90.00
_cell.angle_gamma   90.00
#
_symmetry.space_group_name_H-M   'P 1'
#
loop_
_entity.id
_entity.type
_entity.pdbx_description
1 polymer ?
#
loop_
_entity_poly.entity_id
_entity_poly.type
_entity_poly.pdbx_seq_one_letter_code
_entity_poly.pdbx_strand_id
1 'polypeptide(L)'
;MRGLGNTTAALRDLAAQLSRSHVRHMGGANAIRNLTAYTPSRSLHTSHQCAIPRNRSRGASALRRQPYPGRVSLQYLGDDLPQPVTDPSKHTDVVTSPEHGLWGFFNKERVSIPTPEEDHRHGRAWAVEELRHKSWDDLHKLWWACVKERNILATQQLERERVKPGYGESEAYARDRLVRDTQRAIKHALTERYYAWQEALKVAGSDPDIDLSGKGPAFNPQTLDAESSPGADTQISDEEAIPKAGLDAKDTKRLELNNCCPQPKVVTYRTCLSSPPYLKACFINHTFFVAHIIAWYLNTIKPNYLRLSGNFIFIMDDGQDPIKDLEKGFDVVVMGTGLTETILSGVMSVQGKRVLHIDSNSYYGGEGASLKMSQIYEKFRGDGSKPPAGLDKDRDWNIDLIPKFLMAGGELARILRQLKQVQDNVQFQQIAGSYVFRGSGGGFFGLGGSGVHKVPSTALEAAKSNLIGIMEKGRLKSFLESVAAYDDAKGPQHQGMNLEKDSMKSVYDKFSLEEPTRDFVGHAMALYSDDSYLELPARQTFNKIKLYAGSVAMYGKSPYIYPLYGLGELPSAFTRLSAVHGGTYMLNTEVLDFEHADDGKVAGVKIKFENPRKDGEYVDLVVKTERVLASPSYVAEGKKKKRTGQQVVRAICVLNHPVKGTDNSDSGQIIIPQSEANRKNDIYIAVISSAHNVCPKGYWIAIVSTIVETQNPQHELKAGFELLEPIEETFLAKPFDLWEQLDDASDNVFVSKSLDASSHLETCTDDVKHLYKLMEGKDLDIDGLNPERAE
;
A
#
# COMPACT_ATOMS: atom_id res chain seq x y z
N MET A 1 -0.62 -76.18 12.87
CA MET A 1 -1.25 -76.16 14.20
C MET A 1 -2.66 -75.60 14.05
N ARG A 2 -3.62 -76.33 13.49
CA ARG A 2 -4.64 -77.10 14.22
C ARG A 2 -4.35 -77.39 15.68
N GLY A 3 -5.41 -77.34 16.48
CA GLY A 3 -5.67 -78.41 17.45
C GLY A 3 -6.44 -77.93 18.66
N LEU A 4 -7.71 -78.29 18.73
CA LEU A 4 -8.31 -79.13 19.78
C LEU A 4 -9.82 -79.19 19.48
N GLY A 5 -10.48 -80.33 19.24
CA GLY A 5 -10.04 -81.72 19.33
C GLY A 5 -11.03 -82.51 20.18
N ASN A 6 -11.86 -83.31 19.50
CA ASN A 6 -12.46 -84.60 19.88
C ASN A 6 -13.29 -84.64 21.21
N THR A 7 -14.41 -85.35 21.31
CA THR A 7 -14.62 -86.76 20.93
C THR A 7 -16.11 -87.10 20.83
N THR A 8 -16.41 -87.92 19.82
CA THR A 8 -17.27 -89.12 19.85
C THR A 8 -18.76 -88.97 20.17
N ALA A 9 -19.59 -89.23 19.15
CA ALA A 9 -20.57 -90.29 19.26
C ALA A 9 -20.80 -90.87 17.86
N ALA A 10 -20.32 -92.10 17.68
CA ALA A 10 -20.65 -92.94 16.55
C ALA A 10 -22.07 -93.49 16.71
N LEU A 11 -22.62 -93.95 15.59
CA LEU A 11 -23.73 -94.90 15.46
C LEU A 11 -25.15 -94.35 15.55
N ARG A 12 -25.75 -94.17 14.36
CA ARG A 12 -27.14 -94.51 13.98
C ARG A 12 -27.16 -94.71 12.45
N ASP A 13 -27.78 -95.74 11.88
CA ASP A 13 -29.22 -96.00 11.79
C ASP A 13 -30.03 -94.81 11.21
N LEU A 14 -30.87 -95.09 10.20
CA LEU A 14 -31.91 -94.27 9.53
C LEU A 14 -31.57 -93.05 8.61
N ALA A 15 -31.95 -93.26 7.33
CA ALA A 15 -32.86 -92.46 6.47
C ALA A 15 -32.55 -91.02 5.98
N ALA A 16 -32.71 -90.91 4.64
CA ALA A 16 -33.09 -89.76 3.80
C ALA A 16 -32.11 -88.58 3.53
N GLN A 17 -31.96 -88.35 2.21
CA GLN A 17 -31.48 -87.18 1.49
C GLN A 17 -30.08 -86.64 1.79
N LEU A 18 -29.18 -86.67 0.80
CA LEU A 18 -28.95 -85.52 -0.09
C LEU A 18 -27.81 -85.77 -1.11
N SER A 19 -27.95 -85.03 -2.22
CA SER A 19 -26.91 -84.30 -2.95
C SER A 19 -25.96 -84.99 -3.96
N ARG A 20 -26.17 -84.59 -5.22
CA ARG A 20 -25.30 -83.87 -6.20
C ARG A 20 -23.83 -84.29 -6.44
N SER A 21 -23.46 -84.36 -7.72
CA SER A 21 -22.08 -84.33 -8.28
C SER A 21 -22.09 -83.68 -9.70
N HIS A 22 -21.19 -82.71 -10.00
CA HIS A 22 -19.94 -82.75 -10.81
C HIS A 22 -20.02 -82.55 -12.36
N VAL A 23 -19.50 -81.40 -12.83
CA VAL A 23 -18.38 -81.12 -13.80
C VAL A 23 -18.14 -81.90 -15.13
N ARG A 24 -17.98 -81.12 -16.25
CA ARG A 24 -17.00 -81.15 -17.42
C ARG A 24 -17.43 -81.47 -18.90
N HIS A 25 -17.01 -80.53 -19.79
CA HIS A 25 -16.40 -80.58 -21.17
C HIS A 25 -17.17 -80.63 -22.54
N MET A 26 -16.79 -79.65 -23.41
CA MET A 26 -16.39 -79.65 -24.86
C MET A 26 -17.41 -79.70 -26.05
N GLY A 27 -17.12 -78.86 -27.08
CA GLY A 27 -17.62 -78.84 -28.50
C GLY A 27 -18.55 -77.64 -28.83
N GLY A 28 -18.57 -76.91 -29.96
CA GLY A 28 -17.87 -76.90 -31.26
C GLY A 28 -18.78 -76.25 -32.36
N ALA A 29 -18.20 -75.36 -33.21
CA ALA A 29 -18.54 -75.01 -34.62
C ALA A 29 -19.73 -74.07 -35.07
N ASN A 30 -19.34 -72.94 -35.70
CA ASN A 30 -19.72 -72.29 -37.00
C ASN A 30 -21.16 -72.29 -37.59
N ALA A 31 -21.67 -71.10 -38.00
CA ALA A 31 -21.86 -70.65 -39.41
C ALA A 31 -22.86 -69.46 -39.65
N ILE A 32 -22.37 -68.41 -40.36
CA ILE A 32 -22.94 -67.61 -41.48
C ILE A 32 -24.13 -66.61 -41.33
N ARG A 33 -23.82 -65.34 -41.69
CA ARG A 33 -24.53 -64.17 -42.28
C ARG A 33 -26.05 -64.20 -42.59
N ASN A 34 -26.76 -63.12 -42.23
CA ASN A 34 -27.30 -62.10 -43.17
C ASN A 34 -27.92 -60.87 -42.47
N LEU A 35 -27.95 -59.76 -43.23
CA LEU A 35 -28.27 -58.37 -42.87
C LEU A 35 -29.71 -58.11 -42.38
N THR A 36 -29.88 -57.13 -41.49
CA THR A 36 -30.85 -56.01 -41.63
C THR A 36 -30.62 -54.97 -40.52
N ALA A 37 -30.85 -53.70 -40.87
CA ALA A 37 -30.49 -52.51 -40.09
C ALA A 37 -31.33 -52.31 -38.82
N TYR A 38 -30.72 -51.70 -37.78
CA TYR A 38 -31.27 -50.58 -36.99
C TYR A 38 -30.25 -50.13 -35.91
N THR A 39 -30.06 -48.82 -35.75
CA THR A 39 -29.42 -48.09 -34.62
C THR A 39 -30.16 -48.35 -33.28
N PRO A 40 -29.70 -47.97 -32.04
CA PRO A 40 -28.67 -46.97 -31.67
C PRO A 40 -27.76 -47.31 -30.43
N SER A 41 -26.80 -46.40 -30.16
CA SER A 41 -26.25 -45.97 -28.85
C SER A 41 -25.89 -46.99 -27.73
N ARG A 42 -24.62 -46.99 -27.30
CA ARG A 42 -24.28 -47.09 -25.87
C ARG A 42 -22.93 -46.46 -25.52
N SER A 43 -22.98 -45.76 -24.40
CA SER A 43 -21.97 -45.03 -23.66
C SER A 43 -20.80 -45.88 -23.15
N LEU A 44 -19.62 -45.26 -23.08
CA LEU A 44 -18.56 -45.67 -22.16
C LEU A 44 -18.49 -44.66 -21.00
N HIS A 45 -18.81 -45.18 -19.81
CA HIS A 45 -18.61 -44.55 -18.52
C HIS A 45 -17.11 -44.53 -18.16
N THR A 46 -16.64 -43.43 -17.58
CA THR A 46 -15.60 -43.47 -16.55
C THR A 46 -16.08 -42.68 -15.34
N SER A 47 -16.10 -43.37 -14.21
CA SER A 47 -16.51 -42.85 -12.91
C SER A 47 -15.31 -42.29 -12.16
N HIS A 48 -15.26 -40.99 -11.96
CA HIS A 48 -14.48 -40.40 -10.87
C HIS A 48 -15.45 -40.01 -9.76
N GLN A 49 -15.41 -40.75 -8.64
CA GLN A 49 -16.00 -40.29 -7.39
C GLN A 49 -15.16 -39.12 -6.89
N CYS A 50 -15.63 -37.90 -7.14
CA CYS A 50 -15.06 -36.70 -6.54
C CYS A 50 -15.58 -36.59 -5.10
N ALA A 51 -14.64 -36.49 -4.15
CA ALA A 51 -14.95 -36.25 -2.75
C ALA A 51 -15.80 -34.98 -2.59
N ILE A 52 -16.83 -35.08 -1.76
CA ILE A 52 -17.83 -34.04 -1.53
C ILE A 52 -17.15 -32.78 -0.95
N PRO A 53 -17.17 -31.63 -1.65
CA PRO A 53 -16.78 -30.37 -1.03
C PRO A 53 -17.89 -29.89 -0.09
N ARG A 54 -17.51 -29.53 1.14
CA ARG A 54 -18.37 -29.15 2.28
C ARG A 54 -19.04 -27.77 2.15
N ASN A 55 -19.32 -27.29 0.94
CA ASN A 55 -19.88 -25.94 0.75
C ASN A 55 -21.41 -25.98 0.60
N ARG A 56 -22.13 -25.54 1.66
CA ARG A 56 -23.59 -25.50 1.74
C ARG A 56 -24.26 -24.48 0.81
N SER A 57 -23.51 -23.56 0.21
CA SER A 57 -24.04 -22.50 -0.66
C SER A 57 -23.83 -22.75 -2.16
N ARG A 58 -23.26 -23.90 -2.54
CA ARG A 58 -23.09 -24.25 -3.96
C ARG A 58 -24.45 -24.61 -4.57
N GLY A 59 -24.97 -23.75 -5.45
CA GLY A 59 -26.23 -23.95 -6.19
C GLY A 59 -27.39 -23.04 -5.76
N ALA A 60 -27.17 -22.05 -4.89
CA ALA A 60 -28.18 -21.05 -4.60
C ALA A 60 -28.35 -20.09 -5.79
N SER A 61 -29.58 -19.94 -6.31
CA SER A 61 -29.90 -18.94 -7.32
C SER A 61 -29.58 -17.54 -6.81
N ALA A 62 -28.86 -16.76 -7.62
CA ALA A 62 -28.43 -15.40 -7.31
C ALA A 62 -29.59 -14.42 -7.07
N LEU A 63 -30.80 -14.75 -7.54
CA LEU A 63 -31.99 -13.90 -7.43
C LEU A 63 -32.89 -14.18 -6.21
N ARG A 64 -32.91 -15.40 -5.66
CA ARG A 64 -33.90 -15.77 -4.61
C ARG A 64 -33.32 -16.34 -3.31
N ARG A 65 -32.03 -16.70 -3.26
CA ARG A 65 -31.28 -17.09 -2.02
C ARG A 65 -32.04 -17.98 -1.01
N GLN A 66 -32.85 -18.94 -1.45
CA GLN A 66 -33.38 -19.99 -0.59
C GLN A 66 -32.66 -21.32 -0.86
N PRO A 67 -32.30 -22.11 0.18
CA PRO A 67 -31.81 -23.47 -0.02
C PRO A 67 -32.97 -24.33 -0.53
N TYR A 68 -32.72 -25.10 -1.59
CA TYR A 68 -33.71 -26.00 -2.17
C TYR A 68 -34.15 -27.05 -1.11
N PRO A 69 -35.43 -27.11 -0.72
CA PRO A 69 -35.87 -28.06 0.29
C PRO A 69 -36.06 -29.42 -0.38
N GLY A 70 -35.16 -30.34 -0.09
CA GLY A 70 -35.31 -31.76 -0.43
C GLY A 70 -34.42 -32.24 -1.56
N ARG A 71 -34.09 -33.54 -1.49
CA ARG A 71 -33.45 -34.28 -2.58
C ARG A 71 -34.28 -34.12 -3.83
N VAL A 72 -33.82 -33.30 -4.76
CA VAL A 72 -34.31 -33.32 -6.13
C VAL A 72 -33.71 -34.58 -6.74
N SER A 73 -34.48 -35.66 -6.85
CA SER A 73 -34.28 -36.52 -8.00
C SER A 73 -34.52 -35.62 -9.20
N LEU A 74 -33.50 -35.46 -10.04
CA LEU A 74 -33.63 -34.83 -11.34
C LEU A 74 -34.61 -35.68 -12.16
N GLN A 75 -35.91 -35.49 -11.93
CA GLN A 75 -36.91 -35.79 -12.91
C GLN A 75 -36.84 -34.63 -13.88
N TYR A 76 -36.26 -34.94 -15.04
CA TYR A 76 -36.27 -34.13 -16.23
C TYR A 76 -37.72 -33.72 -16.50
N LEU A 77 -38.11 -32.51 -16.06
CA LEU A 77 -39.28 -31.85 -16.63
C LEU A 77 -38.88 -31.61 -18.08
N GLY A 78 -39.58 -32.24 -19.01
CA GLY A 78 -39.30 -32.23 -20.45
C GLY A 78 -39.56 -30.88 -21.10
N ASP A 79 -39.08 -29.80 -20.48
CA ASP A 79 -38.92 -28.52 -21.14
C ASP A 79 -37.54 -28.53 -21.79
N ASP A 80 -37.53 -28.46 -23.13
CA ASP A 80 -36.31 -28.45 -23.91
C ASP A 80 -35.40 -27.31 -23.44
N LEU A 81 -34.19 -27.65 -23.00
CA LEU A 81 -33.15 -26.68 -22.68
C LEU A 81 -33.02 -25.68 -23.85
N PRO A 82 -32.86 -24.38 -23.60
CA PRO A 82 -32.59 -23.42 -24.66
C PRO A 82 -31.31 -23.87 -25.35
N GLN A 83 -31.48 -24.40 -26.56
CA GLN A 83 -30.36 -24.92 -27.31
C GLN A 83 -29.47 -23.72 -27.66
N PRO A 84 -28.14 -23.82 -27.48
CA PRO A 84 -27.24 -22.80 -27.99
C PRO A 84 -27.59 -22.61 -29.45
N VAL A 85 -27.74 -21.34 -29.85
CA VAL A 85 -27.97 -21.00 -31.24
C VAL A 85 -26.72 -21.44 -32.01
N THR A 86 -26.77 -22.66 -32.54
CA THR A 86 -25.71 -23.28 -33.34
C THR A 86 -25.66 -22.68 -34.73
N ASP A 87 -26.75 -22.07 -35.16
CA ASP A 87 -26.91 -21.40 -36.43
C ASP A 87 -26.41 -19.94 -36.32
N PRO A 88 -25.24 -19.59 -36.90
CA PRO A 88 -24.64 -18.26 -36.77
C PRO A 88 -25.57 -17.11 -37.20
N SER A 89 -26.56 -17.41 -38.04
CA SER A 89 -27.57 -16.47 -38.54
C SER A 89 -28.54 -15.94 -37.48
N LYS A 90 -28.62 -16.55 -36.29
CA LYS A 90 -29.50 -16.09 -35.19
C LYS A 90 -28.72 -15.51 -34.00
N HIS A 91 -27.41 -15.26 -34.16
CA HIS A 91 -26.64 -14.51 -33.16
C HIS A 91 -27.05 -13.04 -33.22
N THR A 92 -27.31 -12.42 -32.07
CA THR A 92 -27.59 -10.99 -31.99
C THR A 92 -26.29 -10.22 -32.16
N ASP A 93 -26.14 -9.46 -33.24
CA ASP A 93 -24.99 -8.58 -33.43
C ASP A 93 -24.96 -7.50 -32.34
N VAL A 94 -23.95 -7.54 -31.48
CA VAL A 94 -23.71 -6.49 -30.49
C VAL A 94 -23.19 -5.27 -31.24
N VAL A 95 -24.05 -4.26 -31.40
CA VAL A 95 -23.69 -3.00 -32.06
C VAL A 95 -22.61 -2.31 -31.23
N THR A 96 -21.38 -2.38 -31.72
CA THR A 96 -20.22 -1.71 -31.13
C THR A 96 -19.85 -0.50 -31.98
N SER A 97 -19.51 0.62 -31.33
CA SER A 97 -19.12 1.84 -32.04
C SER A 97 -17.95 1.56 -33.01
N PRO A 98 -18.02 1.99 -34.29
CA PRO A 98 -16.93 1.82 -35.26
C PRO A 98 -15.59 2.43 -34.81
N GLU A 99 -15.63 3.45 -33.94
CA GLU A 99 -14.47 4.17 -33.39
C GLU A 99 -14.15 3.79 -31.93
N HIS A 100 -14.60 2.62 -31.48
CA HIS A 100 -14.27 2.15 -30.13
C HIS A 100 -12.75 2.04 -29.94
N GLY A 101 -12.20 2.64 -28.87
CA GLY A 101 -10.75 2.66 -28.62
C GLY A 101 -10.10 1.27 -28.50
N LEU A 102 -10.89 0.25 -28.12
CA LEU A 102 -10.43 -1.15 -28.08
C LEU A 102 -10.10 -1.72 -29.47
N TRP A 103 -10.65 -1.17 -30.56
CA TRP A 103 -10.28 -1.58 -31.92
C TRP A 103 -8.81 -1.34 -32.23
N GLY A 104 -8.15 -0.46 -31.48
CA GLY A 104 -6.71 -0.28 -31.55
C GLY A 104 -5.91 -1.53 -31.19
N PHE A 105 -6.47 -2.50 -30.48
CA PHE A 105 -5.78 -3.73 -30.05
C PHE A 105 -6.09 -4.95 -30.93
N PHE A 106 -6.73 -4.73 -32.07
CA PHE A 106 -6.95 -5.77 -33.09
C PHE A 106 -6.16 -5.43 -34.35
N ASN A 107 -5.91 -6.43 -35.21
CA ASN A 107 -5.30 -6.18 -36.52
C ASN A 107 -6.24 -5.30 -37.38
N LYS A 108 -5.74 -4.77 -38.51
CA LYS A 108 -6.53 -3.88 -39.40
C LYS A 108 -7.84 -4.52 -39.88
N GLU A 109 -7.85 -5.84 -39.97
CA GLU A 109 -8.98 -6.66 -40.43
C GLU A 109 -9.91 -7.10 -39.27
N ARG A 110 -9.58 -6.70 -38.03
CA ARG A 110 -10.31 -7.02 -36.78
C ARG A 110 -10.51 -8.52 -36.54
N VAL A 111 -9.59 -9.34 -37.05
CA VAL A 111 -9.55 -10.80 -36.89
C VAL A 111 -8.74 -11.15 -35.63
N SER A 112 -9.16 -12.21 -34.93
CA SER A 112 -8.51 -12.70 -33.70
C SER A 112 -7.13 -13.31 -33.93
N ILE A 113 -6.91 -13.96 -35.08
CA ILE A 113 -5.64 -14.58 -35.47
C ILE A 113 -5.30 -14.13 -36.90
N PRO A 114 -4.15 -13.48 -37.12
CA PRO A 114 -3.68 -13.11 -38.47
C PRO A 114 -3.17 -14.34 -39.24
N THR A 115 -3.12 -14.24 -40.58
CA THR A 115 -2.50 -15.32 -41.38
C THR A 115 -0.96 -15.25 -41.30
N PRO A 116 -0.23 -16.36 -41.51
CA PRO A 116 1.24 -16.36 -41.49
C PRO A 116 1.87 -15.32 -42.42
N GLU A 117 1.26 -15.05 -43.57
CA GLU A 117 1.71 -14.01 -44.49
C GLU A 117 1.63 -12.62 -43.85
N GLU A 118 0.60 -12.34 -43.04
CA GLU A 118 0.46 -11.05 -42.37
C GLU A 118 1.39 -10.88 -41.18
N ASP A 119 1.64 -11.96 -40.43
CA ASP A 119 2.65 -11.96 -39.37
C ASP A 119 4.04 -11.71 -39.97
N HIS A 120 4.30 -12.26 -41.17
CA HIS A 120 5.52 -12.00 -41.92
C HIS A 120 5.59 -10.57 -42.51
N ARG A 121 4.47 -9.89 -42.75
CA ARG A 121 4.41 -8.48 -43.18
C ARG A 121 4.75 -7.53 -42.02
N HIS A 122 6.03 -7.47 -41.66
CA HIS A 122 6.58 -6.55 -40.69
C HIS A 122 7.90 -5.96 -41.21
N GLY A 123 8.17 -4.71 -40.84
CA GLY A 123 9.39 -4.02 -41.24
C GLY A 123 10.61 -4.47 -40.44
N ARG A 124 11.80 -4.07 -40.89
CA ARG A 124 13.02 -4.22 -40.10
C ARG A 124 12.94 -3.45 -38.78
N ALA A 125 13.73 -3.87 -37.79
CA ALA A 125 13.94 -3.10 -36.57
C ALA A 125 14.68 -1.77 -36.86
N TRP A 126 14.44 -0.77 -36.02
CA TRP A 126 15.17 0.50 -36.06
C TRP A 126 16.59 0.33 -35.52
N ALA A 127 17.56 0.94 -36.20
CA ALA A 127 18.95 0.97 -35.74
C ALA A 127 19.18 2.17 -34.82
N VAL A 128 20.15 2.06 -33.90
CA VAL A 128 20.45 3.09 -32.90
C VAL A 128 20.86 4.40 -33.60
N GLU A 129 21.64 4.30 -34.68
CA GLU A 129 22.11 5.43 -35.48
C GLU A 129 20.96 6.28 -36.02
N GLU A 130 19.86 5.64 -36.41
CA GLU A 130 18.68 6.31 -36.96
C GLU A 130 17.89 7.03 -35.86
N LEU A 131 17.83 6.41 -34.69
CA LEU A 131 17.12 6.92 -33.52
C LEU A 131 17.85 8.11 -32.87
N ARG A 132 19.18 8.20 -33.02
CA ARG A 132 19.97 9.35 -32.54
C ARG A 132 19.51 10.68 -33.12
N HIS A 133 19.01 10.70 -34.36
CA HIS A 133 18.56 11.91 -35.03
C HIS A 133 17.07 12.25 -34.80
N LYS A 134 16.34 11.44 -34.03
CA LYS A 134 14.90 11.64 -33.77
C LYS A 134 14.63 12.48 -32.53
N SER A 135 13.53 13.25 -32.54
CA SER A 135 13.09 14.04 -31.39
C SER A 135 12.66 13.13 -30.23
N TRP A 136 12.57 13.69 -29.02
CA TRP A 136 12.05 12.94 -27.86
C TRP A 136 10.60 12.49 -28.09
N ASP A 137 9.75 13.36 -28.66
CA ASP A 137 8.35 13.03 -28.97
C ASP A 137 8.24 11.87 -29.96
N ASP A 138 9.13 11.82 -30.96
CA ASP A 138 9.15 10.73 -31.94
C ASP A 138 9.57 9.41 -31.31
N LEU A 139 10.58 9.43 -30.43
CA LEU A 139 10.99 8.24 -29.68
C LEU A 139 9.88 7.74 -28.76
N HIS A 140 9.15 8.65 -28.10
CA HIS A 140 8.03 8.31 -27.24
C HIS A 140 6.86 7.70 -28.04
N LYS A 141 6.48 8.33 -29.17
CA LYS A 141 5.45 7.79 -30.07
C LYS A 141 5.83 6.42 -30.62
N LEU A 142 7.10 6.23 -31.00
CA LEU A 142 7.61 4.95 -31.48
C LEU A 142 7.59 3.89 -30.38
N TRP A 143 7.99 4.25 -29.15
CA TRP A 143 7.90 3.35 -28.01
C TRP A 143 6.47 2.90 -27.74
N TRP A 144 5.51 3.84 -27.77
CA TRP A 144 4.10 3.54 -27.60
C TRP A 144 3.57 2.62 -28.70
N ALA A 145 3.98 2.83 -29.95
CA ALA A 145 3.66 1.92 -31.04
C ALA A 145 4.21 0.51 -30.80
N CYS A 146 5.45 0.36 -30.31
CA CYS A 146 6.02 -0.94 -29.95
C CYS A 146 5.26 -1.62 -28.81
N VAL A 147 4.86 -0.88 -27.77
CA VAL A 147 4.07 -1.44 -26.65
C VAL A 147 2.72 -1.95 -27.12
N LYS A 148 2.03 -1.13 -27.94
CA LYS A 148 0.75 -1.50 -28.53
C LYS A 148 0.86 -2.77 -29.37
N GLU A 149 1.90 -2.87 -30.20
CA GLU A 149 2.17 -4.04 -31.04
C GLU A 149 2.44 -5.31 -30.21
N ARG A 150 3.22 -5.21 -29.14
CA ARG A 150 3.50 -6.35 -28.25
C ARG A 150 2.26 -6.84 -27.52
N ASN A 151 1.36 -5.93 -27.12
CA ASN A 151 0.09 -6.31 -26.53
C ASN A 151 -0.78 -7.09 -27.53
N ILE A 152 -0.83 -6.66 -28.80
CA ILE A 152 -1.55 -7.37 -29.86
C ILE A 152 -0.97 -8.79 -30.05
N LEU A 153 0.35 -8.91 -30.17
CA LEU A 153 1.02 -10.21 -30.36
C LEU A 153 0.79 -11.16 -29.17
N ALA A 154 0.78 -10.63 -27.94
CA ALA A 154 0.49 -11.42 -26.74
C ALA A 154 -0.96 -11.94 -26.73
N THR A 155 -1.94 -11.10 -27.09
CA THR A 155 -3.34 -11.55 -27.21
C THR A 155 -3.51 -12.60 -28.30
N GLN A 156 -2.86 -12.42 -29.44
CA GLN A 156 -2.87 -13.42 -30.52
C GLN A 156 -2.23 -14.74 -30.10
N GLN A 157 -1.15 -14.70 -29.31
CA GLN A 157 -0.51 -15.91 -28.81
C GLN A 157 -1.46 -16.72 -27.91
N LEU A 158 -2.19 -16.06 -27.02
CA LEU A 158 -3.20 -16.70 -26.18
C LEU A 158 -4.32 -17.35 -27.02
N GLU A 159 -4.78 -16.67 -28.08
CA GLU A 159 -5.77 -17.25 -29.00
C GLU A 159 -5.18 -18.39 -29.85
N ARG A 160 -3.91 -18.34 -30.25
CA ARG A 160 -3.21 -19.45 -30.92
C ARG A 160 -3.09 -20.67 -29.99
N GLU A 161 -2.79 -20.48 -28.71
CA GLU A 161 -2.75 -21.56 -27.72
C GLU A 161 -4.14 -22.19 -27.48
N ARG A 162 -5.19 -21.38 -27.53
CA ARG A 162 -6.59 -21.82 -27.40
C ARG A 162 -7.08 -22.58 -28.61
N VAL A 163 -6.92 -22.03 -29.81
CA VAL A 163 -7.45 -22.57 -31.07
C VAL A 163 -6.55 -23.68 -31.63
N LYS A 164 -5.26 -23.68 -31.26
CA LYS A 164 -4.22 -24.59 -31.77
C LYS A 164 -4.24 -24.75 -33.29
N PRO A 165 -4.16 -23.64 -34.05
CA PRO A 165 -4.23 -23.67 -35.51
C PRO A 165 -3.03 -24.38 -36.17
N GLY A 166 -1.90 -24.50 -35.45
CA GLY A 166 -0.70 -25.21 -35.93
C GLY A 166 0.20 -24.43 -36.89
N TYR A 167 -0.04 -23.12 -37.05
CA TYR A 167 0.73 -22.22 -37.92
C TYR A 167 0.86 -20.81 -37.29
N GLY A 168 1.82 -20.01 -37.78
CA GLY A 168 1.98 -18.59 -37.43
C GLY A 168 2.74 -18.27 -36.13
N GLU A 169 3.08 -19.28 -35.32
CA GLU A 169 3.82 -19.09 -34.07
C GLU A 169 5.26 -18.59 -34.30
N SER A 170 5.94 -19.16 -35.30
CA SER A 170 7.32 -18.81 -35.60
C SER A 170 7.45 -17.39 -36.17
N GLU A 171 6.47 -16.99 -36.99
CA GLU A 171 6.36 -15.69 -37.65
C GLU A 171 6.01 -14.60 -36.63
N ALA A 172 5.06 -14.88 -35.72
CA ALA A 172 4.73 -13.98 -34.62
C ALA A 172 5.90 -13.77 -33.65
N TYR A 173 6.65 -14.84 -33.35
CA TYR A 173 7.85 -14.75 -32.51
C TYR A 173 8.96 -13.92 -33.18
N ALA A 174 9.18 -14.10 -34.50
CA ALA A 174 10.12 -13.30 -35.26
C ALA A 174 9.75 -11.80 -35.22
N ARG A 175 8.44 -11.50 -35.31
CA ARG A 175 7.93 -10.14 -35.22
C ARG A 175 8.10 -9.51 -33.85
N ASP A 176 7.75 -10.21 -32.76
CA ASP A 176 8.00 -9.73 -31.39
C ASP A 176 9.49 -9.46 -31.18
N ARG A 177 10.38 -10.31 -31.71
CA ARG A 177 11.83 -10.12 -31.63
C ARG A 177 12.27 -8.79 -32.24
N LEU A 178 11.82 -8.45 -33.45
CA LEU A 178 12.18 -7.19 -34.11
C LEU A 178 11.62 -5.95 -33.38
N VAL A 179 10.43 -6.07 -32.78
CA VAL A 179 9.85 -5.01 -31.95
C VAL A 179 10.69 -4.80 -30.69
N ARG A 180 11.14 -5.88 -30.04
CA ARG A 180 12.04 -5.82 -28.88
C ARG A 180 13.41 -5.27 -29.22
N ASP A 181 13.95 -5.59 -30.39
CA ASP A 181 15.21 -5.02 -30.88
C ASP A 181 15.09 -3.50 -31.08
N THR A 182 13.96 -3.02 -31.60
CA THR A 182 13.65 -1.59 -31.70
C THR A 182 13.58 -0.93 -30.31
N GLN A 183 12.88 -1.55 -29.35
CA GLN A 183 12.82 -1.05 -27.97
C GLN A 183 14.21 -0.98 -27.32
N ARG A 184 15.07 -1.98 -27.56
CA ARG A 184 16.46 -1.98 -27.08
C ARG A 184 17.25 -0.84 -27.71
N ALA A 185 17.07 -0.58 -29.01
CA ALA A 185 17.75 0.52 -29.70
C ALA A 185 17.32 1.89 -29.18
N ILE A 186 16.03 2.08 -28.86
CA ILE A 186 15.52 3.31 -28.23
C ILE A 186 16.16 3.52 -26.86
N LYS A 187 16.21 2.47 -26.01
CA LYS A 187 16.87 2.55 -24.71
C LYS A 187 18.34 2.95 -24.85
N HIS A 188 19.05 2.32 -25.78
CA HIS A 188 20.45 2.63 -26.04
C HIS A 188 20.64 4.11 -26.44
N ALA A 189 19.84 4.61 -27.39
CA ALA A 189 19.92 6.02 -27.81
C ALA A 189 19.62 7.00 -26.65
N LEU A 190 18.69 6.67 -25.75
CA LEU A 190 18.41 7.49 -24.57
C LEU A 190 19.54 7.44 -23.54
N THR A 191 20.14 6.27 -23.33
CA THR A 191 21.31 6.11 -22.45
C THR A 191 22.52 6.89 -22.96
N GLU A 192 22.80 6.84 -24.27
CA GLU A 192 23.87 7.66 -24.88
C GLU A 192 23.62 9.16 -24.67
N ARG A 193 22.38 9.63 -24.89
CA ARG A 193 22.01 11.03 -24.66
C ARG A 193 22.17 11.44 -23.20
N TYR A 194 21.84 10.54 -22.27
CA TYR A 194 22.00 10.79 -20.84
C TYR A 194 23.47 10.95 -20.46
N TYR A 195 24.35 10.06 -20.90
CA TYR A 195 25.78 10.17 -20.63
C TYR A 195 26.39 11.42 -21.29
N ALA A 196 26.02 11.72 -22.53
CA ALA A 196 26.47 12.94 -23.21
C ALA A 196 26.03 14.20 -22.45
N TRP A 197 24.83 14.21 -21.88
CA TRP A 197 24.34 15.30 -21.04
C TRP A 197 25.13 15.41 -19.73
N GLN A 198 25.40 14.30 -19.03
CA GLN A 198 26.22 14.32 -17.81
C GLN A 198 27.64 14.84 -18.08
N GLU A 199 28.26 14.42 -19.19
CA GLU A 199 29.58 14.92 -19.60
C GLU A 199 29.53 16.42 -19.92
N ALA A 200 28.50 16.87 -20.64
CA ALA A 200 28.30 18.29 -20.92
C ALA A 200 28.12 19.11 -19.64
N LEU A 201 27.43 18.58 -18.62
CA LEU A 201 27.23 19.26 -17.34
C LEU A 201 28.53 19.38 -16.54
N LYS A 202 29.40 18.36 -16.58
CA LYS A 202 30.75 18.42 -15.99
C LYS A 202 31.61 19.49 -16.67
N VAL A 203 31.56 19.57 -18.00
CA VAL A 203 32.29 20.60 -18.75
C VAL A 203 31.72 21.99 -18.46
N ALA A 204 30.40 22.13 -18.41
CA ALA A 204 29.73 23.38 -18.07
C ALA A 204 30.08 23.87 -16.65
N GLY A 205 30.19 22.97 -15.67
CA GLY A 205 30.60 23.34 -14.31
C GLY A 205 32.05 23.83 -14.22
N SER A 206 32.89 23.54 -15.22
CA SER A 206 34.26 24.05 -15.31
C SER A 206 34.41 25.32 -16.15
N ASP A 207 33.36 25.76 -16.84
CA ASP A 207 33.38 26.92 -17.72
C ASP A 207 32.93 28.18 -16.95
N PRO A 208 33.79 29.22 -16.82
CA PRO A 208 33.45 30.44 -16.09
C PRO A 208 32.36 31.30 -16.77
N ASP A 209 32.04 31.02 -18.04
CA ASP A 209 31.02 31.73 -18.81
C ASP A 209 29.61 31.10 -18.66
N ILE A 210 29.48 30.00 -17.89
CA ILE A 210 28.22 29.25 -17.76
C ILE A 210 27.73 29.26 -16.30
N ASP A 211 26.54 29.83 -16.07
CA ASP A 211 25.90 29.85 -14.74
C ASP A 211 24.82 28.77 -14.63
N LEU A 212 25.09 27.76 -13.80
CA LEU A 212 24.19 26.63 -13.50
C LEU A 212 23.28 26.89 -12.28
N SER A 213 23.34 28.09 -11.66
CA SER A 213 22.58 28.43 -10.45
C SER A 213 21.06 28.56 -10.66
N GLY A 214 20.61 28.57 -11.92
CA GLY A 214 19.21 28.75 -12.30
C GLY A 214 18.69 30.17 -12.09
N LYS A 215 19.55 31.14 -11.76
CA LYS A 215 19.19 32.56 -11.60
C LYS A 215 19.76 33.41 -12.73
N GLY A 216 19.03 33.49 -13.84
CA GLY A 216 19.39 34.34 -14.98
C GLY A 216 19.74 33.56 -16.26
N PRO A 217 20.27 34.22 -17.30
CA PRO A 217 20.67 33.56 -18.54
C PRO A 217 21.88 32.65 -18.30
N ALA A 218 21.76 31.38 -18.69
CA ALA A 218 22.74 30.32 -18.42
C ALA A 218 24.13 30.53 -19.07
N PHE A 219 24.26 31.48 -19.99
CA PHE A 219 25.53 31.81 -20.64
C PHE A 219 25.79 33.31 -20.50
N ASN A 220 26.91 33.68 -19.90
CA ASN A 220 27.32 35.06 -19.66
C ASN A 220 28.82 35.20 -19.96
N PRO A 221 29.20 35.58 -21.20
CA PRO A 221 30.60 35.62 -21.59
C PRO A 221 31.34 36.72 -20.81
N GLN A 222 32.46 36.36 -20.17
CA GLN A 222 33.36 37.34 -19.57
C GLN A 222 34.01 38.16 -20.69
N THR A 223 33.80 39.48 -20.67
CA THR A 223 34.53 40.41 -21.53
C THR A 223 36.02 40.35 -21.16
N LEU A 224 36.85 39.96 -22.12
CA LEU A 224 38.31 40.00 -22.03
C LEU A 224 38.78 41.46 -21.85
N ASP A 225 38.89 41.93 -20.61
CA ASP A 225 39.55 43.20 -20.29
C ASP A 225 40.75 42.96 -19.38
N ALA A 226 41.92 42.90 -19.99
CA ALA A 226 43.22 43.20 -19.39
C ALA A 226 43.95 44.04 -20.47
N GLU A 227 44.52 45.22 -20.22
CA GLU A 227 45.43 45.59 -19.14
C GLU A 227 45.51 47.12 -18.89
N SER A 228 45.75 47.50 -17.63
CA SER A 228 46.55 48.63 -17.07
C SER A 228 46.58 50.05 -17.70
N SER A 229 46.23 51.06 -16.87
CA SER A 229 46.61 52.50 -16.96
C SER A 229 48.14 52.73 -16.82
N PRO A 230 48.77 53.93 -17.05
CA PRO A 230 48.20 55.31 -17.14
C PRO A 230 48.83 56.28 -18.19
N GLY A 231 48.16 57.42 -18.47
CA GLY A 231 48.85 58.67 -18.83
C GLY A 231 48.37 59.46 -20.06
N ALA A 232 48.20 60.77 -19.82
CA ALA A 232 48.35 61.92 -20.72
C ALA A 232 47.33 62.18 -21.85
N ASP A 233 46.97 63.48 -21.93
CA ASP A 233 46.20 64.17 -22.96
C ASP A 233 46.63 63.82 -24.40
N THR A 234 45.71 63.89 -25.37
CA THR A 234 45.73 64.77 -26.57
C THR A 234 44.67 64.32 -27.62
N GLN A 235 44.17 65.30 -28.37
CA GLN A 235 43.10 65.34 -29.37
C GLN A 235 43.32 64.53 -30.68
N ILE A 236 42.33 64.63 -31.59
CA ILE A 236 42.31 64.44 -33.08
C ILE A 236 41.64 63.10 -33.49
N SER A 237 40.41 63.02 -34.01
CA SER A 237 39.74 63.49 -35.26
C SER A 237 39.88 62.57 -36.48
N ASP A 238 38.76 62.44 -37.22
CA ASP A 238 38.61 62.07 -38.65
C ASP A 238 38.73 60.57 -39.01
N GLU A 239 38.07 59.97 -40.02
CA GLU A 239 36.93 60.21 -40.91
C GLU A 239 36.83 58.92 -41.79
N GLU A 240 35.72 58.74 -42.52
CA GLU A 240 35.53 57.83 -43.69
C GLU A 240 35.38 56.31 -43.45
N ALA A 241 34.65 55.51 -44.25
CA ALA A 241 33.53 55.66 -45.18
C ALA A 241 33.13 54.22 -45.62
N ILE A 242 31.89 54.05 -46.06
CA ILE A 242 31.21 52.80 -46.49
C ILE A 242 31.76 52.34 -47.88
N PRO A 243 31.49 51.10 -48.35
CA PRO A 243 30.38 51.02 -49.31
C PRO A 243 29.49 49.76 -49.22
N LYS A 244 28.19 49.99 -49.46
CA LYS A 244 27.18 49.00 -49.82
C LYS A 244 27.23 48.75 -51.33
N ALA A 245 27.00 47.50 -51.75
CA ALA A 245 26.48 47.17 -53.08
C ALA A 245 25.41 46.08 -52.92
N GLY A 246 24.25 46.26 -53.57
CA GLY A 246 23.10 45.36 -53.51
C GLY A 246 22.66 44.86 -54.88
N LEU A 247 21.40 44.37 -54.92
CA LEU A 247 20.57 43.92 -56.05
C LEU A 247 20.79 42.44 -56.44
N ASP A 248 19.78 41.58 -56.68
CA ASP A 248 18.33 41.75 -56.83
C ASP A 248 17.60 40.40 -56.66
N ALA A 249 16.28 40.47 -56.45
CA ALA A 249 15.38 39.32 -56.32
C ALA A 249 14.63 39.02 -57.63
N LYS A 250 14.47 37.73 -57.98
CA LYS A 250 13.19 37.11 -58.40
C LYS A 250 13.29 35.61 -58.70
N ASP A 251 12.15 34.96 -58.50
CA ASP A 251 11.65 33.69 -59.06
C ASP A 251 11.92 32.34 -58.36
N THR A 252 10.99 32.06 -57.44
CA THR A 252 10.21 30.81 -57.24
C THR A 252 10.68 29.44 -57.77
N LYS A 253 10.71 28.51 -56.80
CA LYS A 253 10.21 27.10 -56.79
C LYS A 253 11.13 25.93 -57.24
N ARG A 254 11.29 25.03 -56.25
CA ARG A 254 11.28 23.55 -56.25
C ARG A 254 12.67 22.86 -56.41
N LEU A 255 13.24 22.34 -55.32
CA LEU A 255 13.13 20.95 -54.81
C LEU A 255 13.67 19.90 -55.79
N GLU A 256 14.89 19.38 -55.53
CA GLU A 256 15.16 17.99 -55.12
C GLU A 256 16.65 17.67 -55.19
N LEU A 257 17.11 16.91 -54.19
CA LEU A 257 18.48 16.45 -53.97
C LEU A 257 18.41 14.93 -53.90
N ASN A 258 19.20 14.22 -54.71
CA ASN A 258 19.51 12.81 -54.49
C ASN A 258 20.90 12.45 -55.03
N ASN A 259 21.83 12.34 -54.07
CA ASN A 259 22.74 11.23 -53.80
C ASN A 259 23.42 10.47 -54.96
N CYS A 260 24.76 10.54 -54.94
CA CYS A 260 25.63 9.38 -55.09
C CYS A 260 26.73 9.43 -54.02
N CYS A 261 26.92 8.33 -53.29
CA CYS A 261 28.03 8.05 -52.37
C CYS A 261 29.19 7.42 -53.19
N PRO A 262 30.46 7.50 -52.78
CA PRO A 262 30.97 6.58 -51.76
C PRO A 262 31.96 7.17 -50.72
N GLN A 263 31.76 6.77 -49.46
CA GLN A 263 32.65 6.60 -48.29
C GLN A 263 34.07 7.24 -48.33
N PRO A 264 34.53 7.92 -47.25
CA PRO A 264 35.23 7.17 -46.19
C PRO A 264 35.24 7.77 -44.75
N LYS A 265 35.58 6.87 -43.81
CA LYS A 265 36.34 7.07 -42.54
C LYS A 265 35.64 7.72 -41.33
N VAL A 266 35.91 7.07 -40.20
CA VAL A 266 35.53 7.36 -38.81
C VAL A 266 35.77 8.84 -38.47
N VAL A 267 34.70 9.57 -38.17
CA VAL A 267 34.76 10.91 -37.56
C VAL A 267 34.30 10.77 -36.11
N THR A 268 35.25 10.82 -35.19
CA THR A 268 35.01 11.08 -33.77
C THR A 268 34.33 12.44 -33.59
N TYR A 269 33.30 12.51 -32.74
CA TYR A 269 32.43 13.66 -32.44
C TYR A 269 33.13 14.85 -31.75
N ARG A 270 34.35 15.22 -32.14
CA ARG A 270 35.05 16.44 -31.69
C ARG A 270 34.77 17.67 -32.56
N THR A 271 34.05 17.52 -33.67
CA THR A 271 33.92 18.54 -34.72
C THR A 271 32.60 19.30 -34.77
N CYS A 272 31.62 19.03 -33.87
CA CYS A 272 30.36 19.79 -33.83
C CYS A 272 30.36 21.01 -32.87
N LEU A 273 31.50 21.37 -32.27
CA LEU A 273 31.62 22.49 -31.33
C LEU A 273 31.98 23.83 -31.97
N SER A 274 32.06 23.91 -33.31
CA SER A 274 32.51 25.11 -34.04
C SER A 274 31.40 25.85 -34.82
N SER A 275 30.16 25.86 -34.32
CA SER A 275 29.01 26.55 -34.97
C SER A 275 28.41 27.68 -34.10
N PRO A 276 27.70 28.66 -34.69
CA PRO A 276 27.42 29.98 -34.09
C PRO A 276 26.54 29.95 -32.82
N PRO A 277 26.59 31.00 -31.97
CA PRO A 277 26.10 31.00 -30.57
C PRO A 277 24.60 30.73 -30.38
N TYR A 278 23.77 30.88 -31.42
CA TYR A 278 22.33 30.62 -31.35
C TYR A 278 21.98 29.12 -31.15
N LEU A 279 22.85 28.19 -31.55
CA LEU A 279 22.64 26.75 -31.37
C LEU A 279 23.00 26.25 -29.96
N LYS A 280 23.84 26.99 -29.21
CA LYS A 280 24.22 26.63 -27.83
C LYS A 280 23.09 26.89 -26.82
N ALA A 281 22.34 27.99 -26.99
CA ALA A 281 21.24 28.35 -26.10
C ALA A 281 19.98 27.47 -26.28
N CYS A 282 19.67 27.03 -27.51
CA CYS A 282 18.56 26.11 -27.76
C CYS A 282 18.83 24.69 -27.21
N PHE A 283 20.10 24.26 -27.14
CA PHE A 283 20.46 22.94 -26.65
C PHE A 283 20.26 22.80 -25.13
N ILE A 284 20.45 23.88 -24.36
CA ILE A 284 20.42 23.88 -22.88
C ILE A 284 18.98 23.95 -22.34
N ASN A 285 18.11 24.78 -22.91
CA ASN A 285 16.73 24.88 -22.43
C ASN A 285 15.87 23.65 -22.77
N HIS A 286 16.16 22.95 -23.87
CA HIS A 286 15.46 21.72 -24.22
C HIS A 286 15.99 20.48 -23.47
N THR A 287 17.23 20.51 -22.97
CA THR A 287 17.84 19.39 -22.22
C THR A 287 17.43 19.35 -20.75
N PHE A 288 17.16 20.49 -20.09
CA PHE A 288 16.70 20.47 -18.69
C PHE A 288 15.32 19.81 -18.50
N PHE A 289 14.38 20.06 -19.41
CA PHE A 289 13.04 19.44 -19.36
C PHE A 289 13.08 17.95 -19.77
N VAL A 290 13.93 17.62 -20.74
CA VAL A 290 14.11 16.24 -21.22
C VAL A 290 14.93 15.39 -20.23
N ALA A 291 15.85 15.96 -19.45
CA ALA A 291 16.66 15.24 -18.46
C ALA A 291 15.86 14.79 -17.23
N HIS A 292 14.92 15.60 -16.71
CA HIS A 292 14.01 15.18 -15.66
C HIS A 292 13.07 14.05 -16.11
N ILE A 293 12.63 14.11 -17.37
CA ILE A 293 11.78 13.08 -17.95
C ILE A 293 12.59 11.83 -18.32
N ILE A 294 13.84 11.93 -18.75
CA ILE A 294 14.74 10.78 -19.01
C ILE A 294 15.16 10.12 -17.70
N ALA A 295 15.44 10.88 -16.63
CA ALA A 295 15.68 10.31 -15.30
C ALA A 295 14.42 9.62 -14.75
N TRP A 296 13.24 10.22 -14.94
CA TRP A 296 11.96 9.57 -14.67
C TRP A 296 11.78 8.32 -15.53
N TYR A 297 12.08 8.34 -16.83
CA TYR A 297 11.88 7.20 -17.73
C TYR A 297 12.88 6.05 -17.53
N LEU A 298 14.14 6.37 -17.23
CA LEU A 298 15.19 5.39 -16.89
C LEU A 298 14.95 4.77 -15.51
N ASN A 299 14.42 5.54 -14.54
CA ASN A 299 14.03 5.01 -13.22
C ASN A 299 12.68 4.28 -13.24
N THR A 300 11.76 4.66 -14.13
CA THR A 300 10.42 4.04 -14.23
C THR A 300 10.41 2.79 -15.11
N ILE A 301 11.40 2.62 -16.01
CA ILE A 301 11.49 1.48 -16.93
C ILE A 301 12.85 0.80 -16.86
N LYS A 302 13.24 0.34 -15.66
CA LYS A 302 13.90 -0.97 -15.59
C LYS A 302 12.88 -1.99 -16.15
N PRO A 303 13.22 -2.83 -17.15
CA PRO A 303 12.34 -3.89 -17.59
C PRO A 303 12.39 -5.01 -16.54
N ASN A 304 12.03 -4.70 -15.30
CA ASN A 304 11.75 -5.71 -14.29
C ASN A 304 10.27 -5.97 -14.44
N TYR A 305 9.93 -7.16 -14.89
CA TYR A 305 8.55 -7.60 -14.99
C TYR A 305 7.89 -7.47 -13.60
N LEU A 306 7.02 -6.48 -13.44
CA LEU A 306 5.93 -6.53 -12.46
C LEU A 306 4.96 -7.60 -12.96
N ARG A 307 5.28 -8.87 -12.70
CA ARG A 307 4.30 -9.94 -12.82
C ARG A 307 3.37 -9.80 -11.62
N LEU A 308 2.29 -9.04 -11.78
CA LEU A 308 1.14 -9.09 -10.88
C LEU A 308 0.45 -10.45 -11.05
N SER A 309 1.09 -11.52 -10.55
CA SER A 309 0.42 -12.77 -10.21
C SER A 309 0.20 -12.74 -8.71
N GLY A 310 -0.98 -12.25 -8.28
CA GLY A 310 -1.66 -12.51 -7.01
C GLY A 310 -0.96 -12.30 -5.66
N ASN A 311 0.29 -12.75 -5.50
CA ASN A 311 0.89 -13.10 -4.20
C ASN A 311 2.38 -12.69 -4.03
N PHE A 312 3.05 -12.09 -5.04
CA PHE A 312 4.51 -11.81 -4.97
C PHE A 312 4.90 -10.40 -5.45
N ILE A 313 5.79 -9.72 -4.71
CA ILE A 313 6.55 -8.57 -5.21
C ILE A 313 8.05 -8.93 -5.13
N PHE A 314 8.63 -9.36 -6.26
CA PHE A 314 10.08 -9.41 -6.42
C PHE A 314 10.54 -8.19 -7.21
N ILE A 315 11.56 -7.48 -6.72
CA ILE A 315 12.42 -6.63 -7.55
C ILE A 315 13.61 -7.50 -7.95
N MET A 316 13.49 -8.27 -9.06
CA MET A 316 14.61 -9.07 -9.57
C MET A 316 14.78 -8.90 -11.08
N ASP A 317 16.04 -8.99 -11.52
CA ASP A 317 16.43 -9.17 -12.94
C ASP A 317 15.98 -10.56 -13.43
N ASP A 318 15.53 -10.64 -14.69
CA ASP A 318 15.14 -11.88 -15.36
C ASP A 318 16.31 -12.89 -15.36
N GLY A 319 16.30 -13.85 -14.42
CA GLY A 319 17.29 -14.95 -14.36
C GLY A 319 17.65 -15.49 -12.97
N GLN A 320 17.26 -14.82 -11.89
CA GLN A 320 17.51 -15.33 -10.53
C GLN A 320 16.41 -16.30 -10.06
N ASP A 321 16.81 -17.35 -9.35
CA ASP A 321 15.88 -18.27 -8.70
C ASP A 321 15.45 -17.67 -7.35
N PRO A 322 14.16 -17.33 -7.15
CA PRO A 322 13.69 -16.68 -5.94
C PRO A 322 13.97 -17.53 -4.68
N ILE A 323 13.97 -18.86 -4.83
CA ILE A 323 14.26 -19.78 -3.72
C ILE A 323 15.75 -19.67 -3.31
N LYS A 324 16.65 -19.53 -4.29
CA LYS A 324 18.09 -19.38 -4.01
C LYS A 324 18.43 -18.05 -3.34
N ASP A 325 17.64 -17.01 -3.55
CA ASP A 325 17.86 -15.74 -2.87
C ASP A 325 17.45 -15.79 -1.39
N LEU A 326 16.36 -16.51 -1.10
CA LEU A 326 15.91 -16.79 0.27
C LEU A 326 16.93 -17.63 1.05
N GLU A 327 17.62 -18.56 0.38
CA GLU A 327 18.67 -19.40 0.97
C GLU A 327 19.92 -18.61 1.42
N LYS A 328 20.14 -17.40 0.90
CA LYS A 328 21.28 -16.54 1.31
C LYS A 328 21.14 -16.02 2.75
N GLY A 329 19.94 -16.09 3.32
CA GLY A 329 19.62 -15.53 4.64
C GLY A 329 19.43 -14.02 4.63
N PHE A 330 18.89 -13.50 5.73
CA PHE A 330 18.56 -12.09 5.95
C PHE A 330 19.09 -11.64 7.31
N ASP A 331 19.34 -10.35 7.47
CA ASP A 331 19.77 -9.80 8.75
C ASP A 331 18.60 -9.75 9.73
N VAL A 332 17.39 -9.47 9.21
CA VAL A 332 16.15 -9.37 9.97
C VAL A 332 14.99 -9.96 9.17
N VAL A 333 14.20 -10.82 9.81
CA VAL A 333 12.90 -11.27 9.30
C VAL A 333 11.79 -10.56 10.07
N VAL A 334 10.88 -9.92 9.34
CA VAL A 334 9.73 -9.19 9.88
C VAL A 334 8.46 -9.96 9.51
N MET A 335 7.57 -10.18 10.49
CA MET A 335 6.34 -10.95 10.34
C MET A 335 5.12 -10.13 10.74
N GLY A 336 4.22 -9.92 9.78
CA GLY A 336 3.07 -9.05 9.87
C GLY A 336 3.35 -7.68 9.29
N THR A 337 2.46 -7.21 8.43
CA THR A 337 2.56 -5.92 7.74
C THR A 337 1.82 -4.81 8.50
N GLY A 338 1.85 -4.87 9.84
CA GLY A 338 1.32 -3.80 10.68
C GLY A 338 2.15 -2.52 10.56
N LEU A 339 1.64 -1.42 11.12
CA LEU A 339 2.31 -0.12 11.02
C LEU A 339 3.68 -0.13 11.72
N THR A 340 3.77 -0.69 12.93
CA THR A 340 5.02 -0.80 13.69
C THR A 340 6.07 -1.58 12.91
N GLU A 341 5.69 -2.74 12.37
CA GLU A 341 6.57 -3.64 11.62
C GLU A 341 7.07 -3.02 10.32
N THR A 342 6.18 -2.35 9.59
CA THR A 342 6.53 -1.71 8.31
C THR A 342 7.43 -0.49 8.50
N ILE A 343 7.22 0.32 9.54
CA ILE A 343 8.13 1.44 9.90
C ILE A 343 9.54 0.88 10.18
N LEU A 344 9.65 -0.12 11.04
CA LEU A 344 10.94 -0.73 11.41
C LEU A 344 11.62 -1.39 10.21
N SER A 345 10.86 -2.12 9.39
CA SER A 345 11.35 -2.73 8.15
C SER A 345 11.91 -1.69 7.18
N GLY A 346 11.21 -0.57 7.01
CA GLY A 346 11.66 0.55 6.17
C GLY A 346 12.95 1.18 6.70
N VAL A 347 12.98 1.52 7.99
CA VAL A 347 14.15 2.12 8.66
C VAL A 347 15.38 1.22 8.57
N MET A 348 15.24 -0.07 8.88
CA MET A 348 16.35 -1.03 8.82
C MET A 348 16.87 -1.23 7.39
N SER A 349 15.99 -1.20 6.39
CA SER A 349 16.39 -1.30 4.98
C SER A 349 17.16 -0.05 4.53
N VAL A 350 16.71 1.16 4.94
CA VAL A 350 17.46 2.41 4.66
C VAL A 350 18.86 2.38 5.28
N GLN A 351 19.02 1.72 6.43
CA GLN A 351 20.32 1.50 7.09
C GLN A 351 21.16 0.40 6.44
N GLY A 352 20.72 -0.17 5.31
CA GLY A 352 21.47 -1.14 4.51
C GLY A 352 21.30 -2.60 4.95
N LYS A 353 20.36 -2.91 5.84
CA LYS A 353 20.09 -4.30 6.25
C LYS A 353 19.27 -5.04 5.20
N ARG A 354 19.56 -6.32 5.02
CA ARG A 354 18.71 -7.23 4.24
C ARG A 354 17.51 -7.64 5.08
N VAL A 355 16.35 -7.11 4.74
CA VAL A 355 15.08 -7.40 5.44
C VAL A 355 14.19 -8.31 4.61
N LEU A 356 13.71 -9.40 5.19
CA LEU A 356 12.60 -10.19 4.64
C LEU A 356 11.33 -9.88 5.43
N HIS A 357 10.26 -9.50 4.75
CA HIS A 357 9.01 -9.10 5.37
C HIS A 357 7.87 -10.00 4.88
N ILE A 358 7.19 -10.67 5.81
CA ILE A 358 6.25 -11.74 5.52
C ILE A 358 4.89 -11.42 6.13
N ASP A 359 3.81 -11.70 5.41
CA ASP A 359 2.45 -11.74 5.97
C ASP A 359 1.69 -12.98 5.50
N SER A 360 0.96 -13.59 6.42
CA SER A 360 -0.01 -14.65 6.16
C SER A 360 -1.26 -14.16 5.43
N ASN A 361 -1.61 -12.88 5.57
CA ASN A 361 -2.75 -12.29 4.89
C ASN A 361 -2.42 -11.99 3.41
N SER A 362 -3.46 -11.87 2.59
CA SER A 362 -3.38 -11.43 1.20
C SER A 362 -3.40 -9.90 1.03
N TYR A 363 -3.42 -9.15 2.13
CA TYR A 363 -3.48 -7.69 2.17
C TYR A 363 -2.53 -7.12 3.21
N TYR A 364 -2.16 -5.85 3.06
CA TYR A 364 -1.29 -5.12 3.99
C TYR A 364 -2.06 -4.54 5.18
N GLY A 365 -1.36 -4.27 6.28
CA GLY A 365 -1.84 -3.48 7.41
C GLY A 365 -2.19 -4.28 8.66
N GLY A 366 -2.21 -5.61 8.57
CA GLY A 366 -2.52 -6.50 9.70
C GLY A 366 -3.80 -6.10 10.43
N GLU A 367 -3.70 -5.86 11.74
CA GLU A 367 -4.84 -5.44 12.58
C GLU A 367 -5.35 -4.02 12.27
N GLY A 368 -4.48 -3.14 11.75
CA GLY A 368 -4.78 -1.76 11.38
C GLY A 368 -5.16 -1.58 9.91
N ALA A 369 -5.49 -2.65 9.19
CA ALA A 369 -5.79 -2.59 7.76
C ALA A 369 -7.03 -1.73 7.45
N SER A 370 -7.00 -1.08 6.27
CA SER A 370 -8.15 -0.40 5.67
C SER A 370 -8.82 -1.35 4.67
N LEU A 371 -10.10 -1.65 4.88
CA LEU A 371 -10.85 -2.61 4.07
C LEU A 371 -11.92 -1.95 3.21
N LYS A 372 -12.28 -2.61 2.11
CA LYS A 372 -13.43 -2.23 1.27
C LYS A 372 -14.75 -2.59 1.96
N MET A 373 -15.86 -2.02 1.50
CA MET A 373 -17.18 -2.26 2.11
C MET A 373 -17.58 -3.74 2.05
N SER A 374 -17.40 -4.42 0.91
CA SER A 374 -17.62 -5.86 0.79
C SER A 374 -16.82 -6.68 1.80
N GLN A 375 -15.54 -6.37 1.97
CA GLN A 375 -14.65 -7.03 2.93
C GLN A 375 -15.08 -6.79 4.38
N ILE A 376 -15.58 -5.58 4.70
CA ILE A 376 -16.16 -5.29 6.02
C ILE A 376 -17.42 -6.14 6.25
N TYR A 377 -18.33 -6.23 5.28
CA TYR A 377 -19.50 -7.11 5.41
C TYR A 377 -19.07 -8.56 5.64
N GLU A 378 -18.16 -9.09 4.83
CA GLU A 378 -17.65 -10.46 5.00
C GLU A 378 -17.04 -10.69 6.38
N LYS A 379 -16.21 -9.76 6.86
CA LYS A 379 -15.54 -9.86 8.16
C LYS A 379 -16.52 -9.82 9.34
N PHE A 380 -17.53 -8.97 9.31
CA PHE A 380 -18.43 -8.72 10.45
C PHE A 380 -19.77 -9.47 10.38
N ARG A 381 -20.22 -9.84 9.19
CA ARG A 381 -21.50 -10.53 8.95
C ARG A 381 -21.32 -11.95 8.38
N GLY A 382 -20.10 -12.35 8.04
CA GLY A 382 -19.73 -13.68 7.58
C GLY A 382 -19.58 -13.81 6.06
N ASP A 383 -18.91 -14.87 5.62
CA ASP A 383 -18.53 -15.11 4.23
C ASP A 383 -19.72 -15.06 3.25
N GLY A 384 -19.57 -14.31 2.16
CA GLY A 384 -20.59 -14.15 1.10
C GLY A 384 -21.74 -13.20 1.46
N SER A 385 -21.69 -12.56 2.63
CA SER A 385 -22.53 -11.39 2.91
C SER A 385 -22.19 -10.25 1.95
N LYS A 386 -23.19 -9.41 1.64
CA LYS A 386 -23.04 -8.33 0.68
C LYS A 386 -23.58 -7.03 1.26
N PRO A 387 -22.97 -5.89 0.94
CA PRO A 387 -23.51 -4.59 1.30
C PRO A 387 -24.90 -4.37 0.68
N PRO A 388 -25.77 -3.60 1.34
CA PRO A 388 -27.06 -3.18 0.80
C PRO A 388 -26.85 -2.24 -0.40
N ALA A 389 -27.90 -2.11 -1.23
CA ALA A 389 -27.86 -1.23 -2.40
C ALA A 389 -27.57 0.21 -1.98
N GLY A 390 -26.54 0.82 -2.58
CA GLY A 390 -26.07 2.17 -2.24
C GLY A 390 -24.70 2.17 -1.53
N LEU A 391 -24.40 1.14 -0.75
CA LEU A 391 -23.09 0.94 -0.10
C LEU A 391 -22.19 -0.02 -0.90
N ASP A 392 -22.68 -0.59 -2.00
CA ASP A 392 -22.03 -1.64 -2.80
C ASP A 392 -20.91 -1.16 -3.73
N LYS A 393 -20.64 0.15 -3.77
CA LYS A 393 -19.57 0.75 -4.58
C LYS A 393 -18.20 0.66 -3.89
N ASP A 394 -17.64 -0.54 -3.82
CA ASP A 394 -16.39 -0.83 -3.08
C ASP A 394 -15.21 0.11 -3.35
N ARG A 395 -15.04 0.59 -4.59
CA ARG A 395 -13.87 1.41 -4.96
C ARG A 395 -13.72 2.66 -4.07
N ASP A 396 -14.84 3.28 -3.70
CA ASP A 396 -14.87 4.56 -3.02
C ASP A 396 -14.80 4.40 -1.47
N TRP A 397 -14.75 3.16 -0.97
CA TRP A 397 -14.62 2.85 0.46
C TRP A 397 -13.19 2.42 0.80
N ASN A 398 -12.66 2.97 1.89
CA ASN A 398 -11.44 2.54 2.57
C ASN A 398 -11.68 2.70 4.06
N ILE A 399 -12.17 1.65 4.72
CA ILE A 399 -12.65 1.68 6.10
C ILE A 399 -11.58 1.08 7.00
N ASP A 400 -11.00 1.91 7.85
CA ASP A 400 -10.00 1.48 8.83
C ASP A 400 -10.62 0.61 9.91
N LEU A 401 -9.99 -0.53 10.19
CA LEU A 401 -10.38 -1.38 11.32
C LEU A 401 -10.03 -0.74 12.68
N ILE A 402 -8.93 0.01 12.71
CA ILE A 402 -8.41 0.71 13.90
C ILE A 402 -8.01 2.13 13.46
N PRO A 403 -8.89 3.12 13.61
CA PRO A 403 -8.59 4.48 13.21
C PRO A 403 -7.71 5.16 14.24
N LYS A 404 -6.69 5.83 13.74
CA LYS A 404 -5.77 6.62 14.53
C LYS A 404 -5.40 7.87 13.75
N PHE A 405 -5.24 8.97 14.45
CA PHE A 405 -4.75 10.21 13.90
C PHE A 405 -3.24 10.38 14.16
N LEU A 406 -2.55 11.06 13.25
CA LEU A 406 -1.15 11.40 13.43
C LEU A 406 -1.08 12.78 14.04
N MET A 407 -0.35 12.97 15.14
CA MET A 407 -0.03 14.32 15.58
C MET A 407 0.93 14.95 14.57
N ALA A 408 0.61 16.16 14.13
CA ALA A 408 1.44 16.90 13.18
C ALA A 408 2.88 17.08 13.70
N GLY A 409 3.03 17.34 15.00
CA GLY A 409 4.32 17.49 15.69
C GLY A 409 4.86 16.20 16.27
N GLY A 410 4.10 15.12 16.16
CA GLY A 410 4.46 13.79 16.64
C GLY A 410 5.67 13.22 15.90
N GLU A 411 6.19 12.16 16.46
CA GLU A 411 7.44 11.57 15.98
C GLU A 411 7.23 10.79 14.69
N LEU A 412 6.06 10.17 14.50
CA LEU A 412 5.72 9.53 13.23
C LEU A 412 5.74 10.55 12.10
N ALA A 413 5.12 11.72 12.31
CA ALA A 413 5.14 12.78 11.33
C ALA A 413 6.58 13.28 11.08
N ARG A 414 7.46 13.27 12.09
CA ARG A 414 8.89 13.57 11.90
C ARG A 414 9.60 12.51 11.06
N ILE A 415 9.40 11.22 11.33
CA ILE A 415 9.93 10.11 10.53
C ILE A 415 9.48 10.24 9.07
N LEU A 416 8.19 10.50 8.85
CA LEU A 416 7.61 10.68 7.50
C LEU A 416 8.22 11.87 6.76
N ARG A 417 8.49 13.00 7.44
CA ARG A 417 9.14 14.17 6.84
C ARG A 417 10.60 13.93 6.47
N GLN A 418 11.31 13.07 7.19
CA GLN A 418 12.71 12.76 6.89
C GLN A 418 12.84 11.75 5.73
N LEU A 419 11.85 10.88 5.55
CA LEU A 419 11.83 9.85 4.51
C LEU A 419 11.10 10.36 3.26
N LYS A 420 11.83 11.09 2.40
CA LYS A 420 11.29 11.70 1.17
C LYS A 420 10.49 10.72 0.31
N GLN A 421 10.96 9.48 0.15
CA GLN A 421 10.27 8.47 -0.66
C GLN A 421 8.88 8.12 -0.09
N VAL A 422 8.69 8.17 1.23
CA VAL A 422 7.38 7.92 1.87
C VAL A 422 6.47 9.13 1.69
N GLN A 423 7.01 10.34 1.84
CA GLN A 423 6.28 11.59 1.61
C GLN A 423 5.73 11.68 0.18
N ASP A 424 6.50 11.23 -0.81
CA ASP A 424 6.07 11.25 -2.22
C ASP A 424 4.92 10.25 -2.51
N ASN A 425 4.67 9.28 -1.62
CA ASN A 425 3.65 8.24 -1.78
C ASN A 425 2.34 8.50 -1.02
N VAL A 426 2.38 9.30 0.06
CA VAL A 426 1.22 9.50 0.94
C VAL A 426 0.88 10.98 1.04
N GLN A 427 -0.36 11.31 0.73
CA GLN A 427 -0.90 12.65 0.92
C GLN A 427 -1.66 12.73 2.23
N PHE A 428 -1.46 13.81 2.98
CA PHE A 428 -2.12 14.03 4.27
C PHE A 428 -3.11 15.18 4.17
N GLN A 429 -4.26 15.00 4.82
CA GLN A 429 -5.26 16.02 5.04
C GLN A 429 -5.32 16.34 6.54
N GLN A 430 -5.52 17.60 6.88
CA GLN A 430 -5.72 18.01 8.27
C GLN A 430 -7.12 17.64 8.74
N ILE A 431 -7.23 17.13 9.98
CA ILE A 431 -8.52 16.89 10.63
C ILE A 431 -9.16 18.23 11.05
N ALA A 432 -10.45 18.41 10.82
CA ALA A 432 -11.10 19.71 11.01
C ALA A 432 -11.19 20.16 12.47
N GLY A 433 -11.28 19.24 13.43
CA GLY A 433 -11.36 19.61 14.85
C GLY A 433 -11.07 18.49 15.83
N SER A 434 -10.70 18.90 17.05
CA SER A 434 -10.66 18.04 18.24
C SER A 434 -11.75 18.53 19.17
N TYR A 435 -12.57 17.61 19.66
CA TYR A 435 -13.74 17.92 20.46
C TYR A 435 -13.78 17.09 21.74
N VAL A 436 -14.40 17.65 22.77
CA VAL A 436 -14.66 16.98 24.04
C VAL A 436 -16.16 17.00 24.32
N PHE A 437 -16.70 15.88 24.77
CA PHE A 437 -18.09 15.79 25.21
C PHE A 437 -18.19 16.22 26.67
N ARG A 438 -19.21 17.04 26.99
CA ARG A 438 -19.56 17.40 28.36
C ARG A 438 -21.04 17.09 28.59
N GLY A 439 -21.34 16.32 29.63
CA GLY A 439 -22.68 15.98 30.05
C GLY A 439 -23.39 17.16 30.73
N SER A 440 -24.68 16.99 31.00
CA SER A 440 -25.57 18.03 31.54
C SER A 440 -25.33 18.41 33.02
N GLY A 441 -24.20 18.02 33.63
CA GLY A 441 -23.97 18.12 35.09
C GLY A 441 -22.91 19.10 35.56
N GLY A 442 -22.08 19.67 34.69
CA GLY A 442 -20.80 20.27 35.10
C GLY A 442 -20.79 21.77 35.44
N GLY A 443 -21.75 22.31 36.20
CA GLY A 443 -21.65 23.69 36.69
C GLY A 443 -22.74 24.09 37.67
N PHE A 444 -22.36 24.75 38.77
CA PHE A 444 -23.23 25.20 39.88
C PHE A 444 -24.39 26.15 39.45
N PHE A 445 -24.40 26.59 38.19
CA PHE A 445 -25.43 27.46 37.58
C PHE A 445 -25.95 27.00 36.20
N GLY A 446 -25.61 25.79 35.72
CA GLY A 446 -26.07 25.33 34.40
C GLY A 446 -25.51 26.10 33.20
N LEU A 447 -24.40 26.83 33.39
CA LEU A 447 -23.76 27.68 32.37
C LEU A 447 -22.76 26.93 31.45
N GLY A 448 -22.52 25.65 31.69
CA GLY A 448 -21.80 24.78 30.74
C GLY A 448 -22.83 24.02 29.91
N GLY A 449 -23.02 24.39 28.64
CA GLY A 449 -23.94 23.68 27.76
C GLY A 449 -23.58 22.20 27.67
N SER A 450 -24.56 21.31 27.75
CA SER A 450 -24.36 19.90 27.43
C SER A 450 -24.08 19.74 25.94
N GLY A 451 -23.20 18.80 25.59
CA GLY A 451 -22.88 18.46 24.21
C GLY A 451 -21.38 18.46 23.89
N VAL A 452 -21.10 18.48 22.59
CA VAL A 452 -19.75 18.42 22.04
C VAL A 452 -19.19 19.83 21.89
N HIS A 453 -18.00 20.06 22.43
CA HIS A 453 -17.32 21.36 22.40
C HIS A 453 -15.93 21.23 21.80
N LYS A 454 -15.51 22.23 21.02
CA LYS A 454 -14.14 22.26 20.47
C LYS A 454 -13.12 22.45 21.59
N VAL A 455 -12.05 21.65 21.56
CA VAL A 455 -10.93 21.74 22.51
C VAL A 455 -10.16 23.04 22.25
N PRO A 456 -10.11 24.00 23.21
CA PRO A 456 -9.23 25.15 23.09
C PRO A 456 -7.77 24.72 23.13
N SER A 457 -7.03 25.09 22.10
CA SER A 457 -5.64 24.67 21.91
C SER A 457 -4.61 25.76 22.27
N THR A 458 -5.06 27.01 22.37
CA THR A 458 -4.22 28.16 22.68
C THR A 458 -4.84 28.98 23.81
N ALA A 459 -4.03 29.78 24.49
CA ALA A 459 -4.52 30.75 25.49
C ALA A 459 -5.62 31.67 24.93
N LEU A 460 -5.55 32.03 23.64
CA LEU A 460 -6.55 32.86 22.97
C LEU A 460 -7.87 32.11 22.72
N GLU A 461 -7.79 30.85 22.28
CA GLU A 461 -8.97 29.99 22.13
C GLU A 461 -9.60 29.65 23.49
N ALA A 462 -8.79 29.40 24.52
CA ALA A 462 -9.25 29.15 25.89
C ALA A 462 -10.04 30.35 26.43
N ALA A 463 -9.57 31.58 26.17
CA ALA A 463 -10.30 32.79 26.54
C ALA A 463 -11.66 32.90 25.82
N LYS A 464 -11.76 32.42 24.58
CA LYS A 464 -13.00 32.44 23.78
C LYS A 464 -13.92 31.25 24.02
N SER A 465 -13.43 30.18 24.64
CA SER A 465 -14.16 28.91 24.79
C SER A 465 -15.42 29.05 25.66
N ASN A 466 -16.49 28.35 25.29
CA ASN A 466 -17.71 28.26 26.13
C ASN A 466 -17.66 27.06 27.10
N LEU A 467 -16.56 26.29 27.10
CA LEU A 467 -16.40 25.10 27.91
C LEU A 467 -16.19 25.42 29.40
N ILE A 468 -15.65 26.60 29.71
CA ILE A 468 -15.09 26.95 31.02
C ILE A 468 -15.61 28.34 31.47
N GLY A 469 -15.87 28.50 32.77
CA GLY A 469 -16.31 29.76 33.37
C GLY A 469 -15.26 30.88 33.27
N ILE A 470 -15.70 32.15 33.35
CA ILE A 470 -14.85 33.33 33.08
C ILE A 470 -13.60 33.41 33.96
N MET A 471 -13.71 33.11 35.27
CA MET A 471 -12.56 33.13 36.18
C MET A 471 -11.57 32.00 35.89
N GLU A 472 -12.09 30.82 35.60
CA GLU A 472 -11.31 29.62 35.33
C GLU A 472 -10.53 29.72 34.00
N LYS A 473 -11.06 30.45 33.02
CA LYS A 473 -10.31 30.80 31.79
C LYS A 473 -8.98 31.52 32.07
N GLY A 474 -8.95 32.41 33.07
CA GLY A 474 -7.74 33.11 33.47
C GLY A 474 -6.69 32.17 34.08
N ARG A 475 -7.15 31.20 34.88
CA ARG A 475 -6.30 30.17 35.49
C ARG A 475 -5.74 29.22 34.44
N LEU A 476 -6.59 28.69 33.55
CA LEU A 476 -6.16 27.83 32.44
C LEU A 476 -5.18 28.55 31.51
N LYS A 477 -5.43 29.81 31.18
CA LYS A 477 -4.50 30.63 30.40
C LYS A 477 -3.11 30.69 31.06
N SER A 478 -3.07 31.01 32.36
CA SER A 478 -1.81 31.13 33.12
C SER A 478 -1.05 29.79 33.17
N PHE A 479 -1.79 28.68 33.31
CA PHE A 479 -1.22 27.33 33.24
C PHE A 479 -0.63 27.04 31.85
N LEU A 480 -1.37 27.28 30.76
CA LEU A 480 -0.89 27.04 29.40
C LEU A 480 0.32 27.92 29.04
N GLU A 481 0.37 29.16 29.51
CA GLU A 481 1.53 30.05 29.39
C GLU A 481 2.75 29.50 30.14
N SER A 482 2.55 28.93 31.34
CA SER A 482 3.60 28.24 32.08
C SER A 482 4.14 27.01 31.35
N VAL A 483 3.25 26.18 30.79
CA VAL A 483 3.63 24.99 29.99
C VAL A 483 4.41 25.40 28.74
N ALA A 484 3.96 26.44 28.04
CA ALA A 484 4.66 26.96 26.86
C ALA A 484 6.06 27.51 27.19
N ALA A 485 6.22 28.12 28.37
CA ALA A 485 7.50 28.67 28.83
C ALA A 485 8.49 27.60 29.35
N TYR A 486 8.02 26.39 29.67
CA TYR A 486 8.89 25.30 30.13
C TYR A 486 9.82 24.83 29.02
N ASP A 487 11.10 24.65 29.34
CA ASP A 487 12.13 24.21 28.42
C ASP A 487 12.85 22.99 29.00
N ASP A 488 12.57 21.82 28.42
CA ASP A 488 13.05 20.53 28.91
C ASP A 488 14.58 20.42 28.90
N ALA A 489 15.25 21.19 28.02
CA ALA A 489 16.71 21.23 27.93
C ALA A 489 17.36 21.99 29.10
N LYS A 490 16.63 22.88 29.78
CA LYS A 490 17.14 23.67 30.92
C LYS A 490 17.03 22.94 32.26
N GLY A 491 16.50 21.71 32.24
CA GLY A 491 16.36 20.85 33.41
C GLY A 491 14.96 20.83 34.02
N PRO A 492 14.74 20.05 35.09
CA PRO A 492 13.41 19.75 35.62
C PRO A 492 12.82 20.84 36.51
N GLN A 493 13.57 21.90 36.81
CA GLN A 493 13.14 23.02 37.65
C GLN A 493 12.38 24.04 36.80
N HIS A 494 11.11 24.32 37.14
CA HIS A 494 10.30 25.30 36.44
C HIS A 494 9.39 26.08 37.39
N GLN A 495 9.55 27.41 37.46
CA GLN A 495 8.76 28.29 38.31
C GLN A 495 8.67 27.84 39.79
N GLY A 496 9.74 27.25 40.33
CA GLY A 496 9.77 26.72 41.70
C GLY A 496 9.07 25.37 41.88
N MET A 497 8.82 24.63 40.80
CA MET A 497 8.41 23.22 40.79
C MET A 497 9.54 22.36 40.27
N ASN A 498 9.63 21.12 40.73
CA ASN A 498 10.49 20.09 40.16
C ASN A 498 9.62 19.08 39.41
N LEU A 499 9.56 19.19 38.08
CA LEU A 499 8.65 18.39 37.25
C LEU A 499 8.98 16.88 37.20
N GLU A 500 10.16 16.47 37.69
CA GLU A 500 10.53 15.05 37.84
C GLU A 500 10.05 14.43 39.15
N LYS A 501 9.75 15.25 40.16
CA LYS A 501 9.35 14.79 41.50
C LYS A 501 7.93 15.17 41.85
N ASP A 502 7.51 16.37 41.46
CA ASP A 502 6.18 16.89 41.75
C ASP A 502 5.15 16.18 40.88
N SER A 503 4.07 15.72 41.51
CA SER A 503 2.96 15.07 40.82
C SER A 503 2.15 16.10 40.03
N MET A 504 1.50 15.66 38.94
CA MET A 504 0.68 16.56 38.13
C MET A 504 -0.47 17.20 38.94
N LYS A 505 -1.00 16.46 39.93
CA LYS A 505 -1.98 16.97 40.89
C LYS A 505 -1.47 18.18 41.67
N SER A 506 -0.23 18.13 42.17
CA SER A 506 0.40 19.24 42.89
C SER A 506 0.59 20.47 41.99
N VAL A 507 0.90 20.24 40.70
CA VAL A 507 0.95 21.32 39.72
C VAL A 507 -0.43 21.93 39.49
N TYR A 508 -1.47 21.13 39.30
CA TYR A 508 -2.83 21.64 39.15
C TYR A 508 -3.33 22.41 40.37
N ASP A 509 -2.99 21.96 41.57
CA ASP A 509 -3.32 22.66 42.83
C ASP A 509 -2.63 24.03 42.91
N LYS A 510 -1.38 24.13 42.46
CA LYS A 510 -0.64 25.41 42.40
C LYS A 510 -1.30 26.44 41.49
N PHE A 511 -1.86 26.02 40.36
CA PHE A 511 -2.62 26.88 39.45
C PHE A 511 -4.10 27.02 39.84
N SER A 512 -4.54 26.32 40.90
CA SER A 512 -5.92 26.30 41.38
C SER A 512 -6.93 25.93 40.29
N LEU A 513 -6.57 24.98 39.43
CA LEU A 513 -7.48 24.49 38.39
C LEU A 513 -8.59 23.63 39.02
N GLU A 514 -9.82 23.82 38.56
CA GLU A 514 -10.98 23.05 39.00
C GLU A 514 -11.00 21.66 38.37
N GLU A 515 -11.64 20.70 39.02
CA GLU A 515 -11.71 19.30 38.57
C GLU A 515 -12.16 19.14 37.10
N PRO A 516 -13.23 19.81 36.60
CA PRO A 516 -13.60 19.71 35.20
C PRO A 516 -12.57 20.27 34.22
N THR A 517 -11.72 21.21 34.66
CA THR A 517 -10.61 21.73 33.87
C THR A 517 -9.43 20.75 33.88
N ARG A 518 -9.18 20.07 35.00
CA ARG A 518 -8.16 19.01 35.10
C ARG A 518 -8.49 17.86 34.16
N ASP A 519 -9.75 17.40 34.17
CA ASP A 519 -10.25 16.36 33.27
C ASP A 519 -10.05 16.78 31.81
N PHE A 520 -10.47 18.00 31.47
CA PHE A 520 -10.29 18.54 30.13
C PHE A 520 -8.81 18.57 29.70
N VAL A 521 -7.92 19.09 30.53
CA VAL A 521 -6.49 19.19 30.18
C VAL A 521 -5.85 17.81 30.07
N GLY A 522 -6.14 16.90 31.01
CA GLY A 522 -5.60 15.54 31.02
C GLY A 522 -6.06 14.70 29.84
N HIS A 523 -7.38 14.64 29.63
CA HIS A 523 -7.98 13.74 28.66
C HIS A 523 -7.99 14.34 27.24
N ALA A 524 -8.21 15.65 27.09
CA ALA A 524 -8.36 16.26 25.75
C ALA A 524 -7.07 16.88 25.18
N MET A 525 -6.14 17.35 26.02
CA MET A 525 -4.86 17.91 25.56
C MET A 525 -3.69 16.94 25.77
N ALA A 526 -3.57 16.35 26.95
CA ALA A 526 -2.50 15.37 27.24
C ALA A 526 -2.82 13.95 26.75
N LEU A 527 -4.10 13.69 26.42
CA LEU A 527 -4.60 12.44 25.83
C LEU A 527 -4.31 11.21 26.69
N TYR A 528 -4.43 11.36 28.01
CA TYR A 528 -4.49 10.22 28.91
C TYR A 528 -5.87 9.56 28.84
N SER A 529 -5.92 8.24 28.99
CA SER A 529 -7.17 7.47 29.00
C SER A 529 -7.82 7.36 30.37
N ASP A 530 -7.03 7.60 31.42
CA ASP A 530 -7.40 7.50 32.83
C ASP A 530 -6.66 8.56 33.66
N ASP A 531 -7.04 8.71 34.92
CA ASP A 531 -6.47 9.70 35.85
C ASP A 531 -5.19 9.26 36.57
N SER A 532 -4.59 8.11 36.22
CA SER A 532 -3.36 7.64 36.87
C SER A 532 -2.21 8.65 36.75
N TYR A 533 -2.22 9.46 35.68
CA TYR A 533 -1.22 10.50 35.43
C TYR A 533 -1.20 11.61 36.50
N LEU A 534 -2.27 11.77 37.29
CA LEU A 534 -2.32 12.79 38.34
C LEU A 534 -1.27 12.56 39.43
N GLU A 535 -0.94 11.30 39.69
CA GLU A 535 0.05 10.89 40.69
C GLU A 535 1.45 10.68 40.08
N LEU A 536 1.56 10.70 38.74
CA LEU A 536 2.84 10.61 38.03
C LEU A 536 3.58 11.96 37.98
N PRO A 537 4.91 11.94 37.75
CA PRO A 537 5.69 13.17 37.56
C PRO A 537 5.17 14.06 36.42
N ALA A 538 5.06 15.36 36.69
CA ALA A 538 4.46 16.32 35.78
C ALA A 538 5.20 16.50 34.43
N ARG A 539 6.49 16.16 34.35
CA ARG A 539 7.33 16.36 33.15
C ARG A 539 6.73 15.71 31.90
N GLN A 540 6.20 14.49 32.02
CA GLN A 540 5.60 13.78 30.88
C GLN A 540 4.34 14.47 30.37
N THR A 541 3.47 14.90 31.29
CA THR A 541 2.25 15.64 30.98
C THR A 541 2.56 16.99 30.32
N PHE A 542 3.57 17.71 30.80
CA PHE A 542 4.03 18.95 30.18
C PHE A 542 4.48 18.73 28.73
N ASN A 543 5.27 17.69 28.48
CA ASN A 543 5.75 17.38 27.14
C ASN A 543 4.59 16.99 26.19
N LYS A 544 3.60 16.21 26.67
CA LYS A 544 2.39 15.88 25.90
C LYS A 544 1.55 17.12 25.56
N ILE A 545 1.32 18.02 26.53
CA ILE A 545 0.57 19.26 26.29
C ILE A 545 1.32 20.18 25.31
N LYS A 546 2.66 20.28 25.43
CA LYS A 546 3.49 21.03 24.48
C LYS A 546 3.43 20.41 23.08
N LEU A 547 3.46 19.09 22.98
CA LEU A 547 3.32 18.37 21.71
C LEU A 547 1.98 18.66 21.06
N TYR A 548 0.89 18.64 21.83
CA TYR A 548 -0.45 19.00 21.35
C TYR A 548 -0.48 20.45 20.84
N ALA A 549 -0.07 21.41 21.68
CA ALA A 549 -0.08 22.83 21.33
C ALA A 549 0.82 23.15 20.12
N GLY A 550 2.01 22.56 20.06
CA GLY A 550 2.93 22.68 18.92
C GLY A 550 2.37 22.07 17.64
N SER A 551 1.65 20.95 17.75
CA SER A 551 0.98 20.31 16.61
C SER A 551 -0.15 21.19 16.06
N VAL A 552 -0.94 21.82 16.92
CA VAL A 552 -1.95 22.78 16.48
C VAL A 552 -1.29 24.00 15.85
N ALA A 553 -0.23 24.54 16.44
CA ALA A 553 0.44 25.75 15.95
C ALA A 553 0.95 25.62 14.50
N MET A 554 1.23 24.40 14.02
CA MET A 554 1.67 24.17 12.64
C MET A 554 0.58 24.38 11.58
N TYR A 555 -0.67 23.98 11.85
CA TYR A 555 -1.74 23.96 10.84
C TYR A 555 -3.06 24.61 11.30
N GLY A 556 -3.20 25.00 12.57
CA GLY A 556 -4.25 25.89 13.10
C GLY A 556 -5.61 25.29 13.47
N LYS A 557 -6.13 24.26 12.79
CA LYS A 557 -7.49 23.74 13.06
C LYS A 557 -7.54 22.72 14.21
N SER A 558 -6.69 21.71 14.12
CA SER A 558 -6.52 20.60 15.07
C SER A 558 -5.06 20.14 15.06
N PRO A 559 -4.60 19.36 16.05
CA PRO A 559 -3.23 18.86 16.10
C PRO A 559 -3.01 17.68 15.15
N TYR A 560 -4.05 17.23 14.44
CA TYR A 560 -4.07 15.96 13.76
C TYR A 560 -4.04 16.09 12.23
N ILE A 561 -3.32 15.16 11.63
CA ILE A 561 -3.34 14.88 10.20
C ILE A 561 -3.72 13.42 9.98
N TYR A 562 -4.27 13.14 8.80
CA TYR A 562 -4.71 11.81 8.41
C TYR A 562 -4.43 11.57 6.93
N PRO A 563 -3.95 10.38 6.55
CA PRO A 563 -3.67 10.06 5.15
C PRO A 563 -4.94 9.99 4.32
N LEU A 564 -4.90 10.57 3.12
CA LEU A 564 -5.93 10.32 2.11
C LEU A 564 -5.95 8.81 1.79
N TYR A 565 -7.15 8.27 1.58
CA TYR A 565 -7.42 6.83 1.38
C TYR A 565 -7.27 5.95 2.63
N GLY A 566 -7.01 6.52 3.81
CA GLY A 566 -7.02 5.79 5.08
C GLY A 566 -5.65 5.31 5.55
N LEU A 567 -5.57 4.74 6.76
CA LEU A 567 -4.30 4.38 7.37
C LEU A 567 -3.54 3.26 6.65
N GLY A 568 -4.22 2.45 5.83
CA GLY A 568 -3.60 1.40 5.02
C GLY A 568 -2.53 1.90 4.05
N GLU A 569 -2.55 3.19 3.69
CA GLU A 569 -1.51 3.80 2.86
C GLU A 569 -0.16 3.90 3.57
N LEU A 570 -0.13 4.01 4.91
CA LEU A 570 1.11 4.13 5.66
C LEU A 570 1.94 2.83 5.60
N PRO A 571 1.41 1.64 5.99
CA PRO A 571 2.15 0.39 5.83
C PRO A 571 2.58 0.12 4.39
N SER A 572 1.75 0.47 3.41
CA SER A 572 2.07 0.34 1.97
C SER A 572 3.26 1.21 1.58
N ALA A 573 3.31 2.47 2.02
CA ALA A 573 4.39 3.39 1.69
C ALA A 573 5.73 2.99 2.35
N PHE A 574 5.71 2.54 3.61
CA PHE A 574 6.90 2.00 4.26
C PHE A 574 7.36 0.67 3.65
N THR A 575 6.41 -0.16 3.20
CA THR A 575 6.72 -1.38 2.45
C THR A 575 7.46 -1.06 1.16
N ARG A 576 7.00 -0.05 0.43
CA ARG A 576 7.67 0.43 -0.77
C ARG A 576 9.07 0.99 -0.45
N LEU A 577 9.22 1.76 0.63
CA LEU A 577 10.52 2.25 1.07
C LEU A 577 11.48 1.08 1.32
N SER A 578 11.07 0.09 2.10
CA SER A 578 11.85 -1.11 2.39
C SER A 578 12.26 -1.83 1.10
N ALA A 579 11.31 -2.05 0.17
CA ALA A 579 11.58 -2.71 -1.11
C ALA A 579 12.60 -1.94 -1.99
N VAL A 580 12.49 -0.60 -2.06
CA VAL A 580 13.45 0.23 -2.81
C VAL A 580 14.88 0.10 -2.28
N HIS A 581 15.02 -0.13 -0.98
CA HIS A 581 16.32 -0.32 -0.31
C HIS A 581 16.74 -1.79 -0.19
N GLY A 582 16.10 -2.71 -0.92
CA GLY A 582 16.49 -4.13 -1.00
C GLY A 582 15.73 -5.07 -0.07
N GLY A 583 14.68 -4.59 0.60
CA GLY A 583 13.74 -5.43 1.35
C GLY A 583 12.94 -6.36 0.44
N THR A 584 12.73 -7.60 0.88
CA THR A 584 11.92 -8.61 0.15
C THR A 584 10.57 -8.79 0.85
N TYR A 585 9.47 -8.81 0.10
CA TYR A 585 8.11 -8.92 0.65
C TYR A 585 7.39 -10.17 0.16
N MET A 586 6.74 -10.89 1.07
CA MET A 586 5.97 -12.10 0.78
C MET A 586 4.62 -12.06 1.48
N LEU A 587 3.54 -11.97 0.72
CA LEU A 587 2.17 -12.10 1.23
C LEU A 587 1.69 -13.55 1.09
N ASN A 588 0.55 -13.89 1.70
CA ASN A 588 -0.03 -15.23 1.67
C ASN A 588 0.99 -16.34 2.01
N THR A 589 1.88 -16.04 2.95
CA THR A 589 2.98 -16.93 3.34
C THR A 589 2.81 -17.31 4.80
N GLU A 590 2.64 -18.61 5.04
CA GLU A 590 2.40 -19.15 6.38
C GLU A 590 3.73 -19.33 7.12
N VAL A 591 3.77 -18.90 8.37
CA VAL A 591 4.92 -19.10 9.27
C VAL A 591 4.62 -20.31 10.14
N LEU A 592 5.49 -21.32 10.10
CA LEU A 592 5.27 -22.59 10.77
C LEU A 592 5.95 -22.67 12.14
N ASP A 593 7.25 -22.33 12.20
CA ASP A 593 8.03 -22.40 13.44
C ASP A 593 9.32 -21.57 13.39
N PHE A 594 9.94 -21.38 14.55
CA PHE A 594 11.24 -20.72 14.72
C PHE A 594 12.34 -21.74 15.01
N GLU A 595 13.40 -21.72 14.21
CA GLU A 595 14.61 -22.49 14.51
C GLU A 595 15.53 -21.68 15.41
N HIS A 596 16.02 -22.32 16.48
CA HIS A 596 16.94 -21.73 17.43
C HIS A 596 18.31 -22.43 17.32
N ALA A 597 19.37 -21.67 17.45
CA ALA A 597 20.73 -22.19 17.58
C ALA A 597 20.95 -22.81 18.97
N ASP A 598 22.08 -23.50 19.14
CA ASP A 598 22.47 -24.14 20.40
C ASP A 598 22.63 -23.14 21.56
N ASP A 599 22.85 -21.85 21.27
CA ASP A 599 22.91 -20.76 22.25
C ASP A 599 21.52 -20.22 22.65
N GLY A 600 20.45 -20.77 22.10
CA GLY A 600 19.07 -20.39 22.37
C GLY A 600 18.56 -19.19 21.56
N LYS A 601 19.36 -18.60 20.66
CA LYS A 601 18.93 -17.50 19.79
C LYS A 601 18.27 -17.98 18.52
N VAL A 602 17.40 -17.17 17.93
CA VAL A 602 16.82 -17.47 16.62
C VAL A 602 17.90 -17.55 15.55
N ALA A 603 17.87 -18.63 14.77
CA ALA A 603 18.78 -18.90 13.66
C ALA A 603 18.05 -18.97 12.31
N GLY A 604 16.72 -19.19 12.33
CA GLY A 604 15.92 -19.22 11.14
C GLY A 604 14.42 -19.25 11.39
N VAL A 605 13.66 -18.99 10.33
CA VAL A 605 12.18 -19.04 10.33
C VAL A 605 11.73 -20.03 9.28
N LYS A 606 10.91 -21.00 9.67
CA LYS A 606 10.31 -21.96 8.75
C LYS A 606 9.04 -21.38 8.15
N ILE A 607 9.04 -21.20 6.83
CA ILE A 607 7.96 -20.59 6.07
C ILE A 607 7.41 -21.57 5.05
N LYS A 608 6.12 -21.41 4.73
CA LYS A 608 5.43 -22.17 3.69
C LYS A 608 4.71 -21.22 2.76
N PHE A 609 5.00 -21.33 1.46
CA PHE A 609 4.42 -20.47 0.43
C PHE A 609 4.15 -21.26 -0.86
N GLU A 610 3.24 -20.76 -1.68
CA GLU A 610 2.95 -21.34 -2.99
C GLU A 610 4.13 -21.15 -3.95
N ASN A 611 4.48 -22.17 -4.72
CA ASN A 611 5.59 -22.11 -5.66
C ASN A 611 5.27 -21.12 -6.79
N PRO A 612 6.03 -20.02 -6.95
CA PRO A 612 5.76 -19.02 -7.99
C PRO A 612 5.94 -19.56 -9.43
N ARG A 613 6.53 -20.76 -9.60
CA ARG A 613 6.72 -21.40 -10.91
C ARG A 613 5.67 -22.48 -11.21
N LYS A 614 4.92 -22.95 -10.22
CA LYS A 614 3.98 -24.06 -10.35
C LYS A 614 2.77 -23.84 -9.43
N ASP A 615 1.67 -23.39 -10.03
CA ASP A 615 0.40 -23.18 -9.33
C ASP A 615 -0.05 -24.45 -8.59
N GLY A 616 -0.46 -24.30 -7.33
CA GLY A 616 -0.94 -25.39 -6.47
C GLY A 616 0.14 -26.25 -5.79
N GLU A 617 1.43 -26.01 -6.03
CA GLU A 617 2.53 -26.61 -5.28
C GLU A 617 2.94 -25.69 -4.12
N TYR A 618 3.15 -26.22 -2.92
CA TYR A 618 3.65 -25.46 -1.77
C TYR A 618 5.08 -25.88 -1.46
N VAL A 619 5.91 -24.90 -1.12
CA VAL A 619 7.31 -25.09 -0.73
C VAL A 619 7.45 -24.72 0.74
N ASP A 620 8.03 -25.63 1.51
CA ASP A 620 8.50 -25.37 2.86
C ASP A 620 9.99 -25.01 2.80
N LEU A 621 10.37 -23.86 3.35
CA LEU A 621 11.74 -23.38 3.37
C LEU A 621 12.10 -22.84 4.75
N VAL A 622 13.34 -23.05 5.19
CA VAL A 622 13.90 -22.40 6.37
C VAL A 622 14.75 -21.23 5.91
N VAL A 623 14.34 -20.03 6.27
CA VAL A 623 15.09 -18.80 5.98
C VAL A 623 15.98 -18.47 7.17
N LYS A 624 17.29 -18.39 6.94
CA LYS A 624 18.26 -18.05 8.00
C LYS A 624 18.17 -16.58 8.37
N THR A 625 18.16 -16.28 9.67
CA THR A 625 18.15 -14.92 10.21
C THR A 625 18.73 -14.87 11.61
N GLU A 626 19.33 -13.74 11.98
CA GLU A 626 19.86 -13.50 13.33
C GLU A 626 18.83 -12.86 14.26
N ARG A 627 17.82 -12.20 13.68
CA ARG A 627 16.81 -11.42 14.40
C ARG A 627 15.44 -11.57 13.75
N VAL A 628 14.42 -11.55 14.59
CA VAL A 628 13.02 -11.65 14.19
C VAL A 628 12.21 -10.53 14.83
N LEU A 629 11.43 -9.80 14.04
CA LEU A 629 10.38 -8.90 14.52
C LEU A 629 9.03 -9.48 14.12
N ALA A 630 8.11 -9.65 15.05
CA ALA A 630 6.82 -10.26 14.76
C ALA A 630 5.67 -9.50 15.41
N SER A 631 4.53 -9.40 14.71
CA SER A 631 3.30 -8.98 15.35
C SER A 631 2.79 -10.06 16.32
N PRO A 632 1.99 -9.71 17.34
CA PRO A 632 1.49 -10.67 18.33
C PRO A 632 0.77 -11.90 17.75
N SER A 633 0.20 -11.81 16.55
CA SER A 633 -0.51 -12.92 15.91
C SER A 633 0.39 -14.09 15.52
N TYR A 634 1.68 -13.85 15.28
CA TYR A 634 2.63 -14.88 14.83
C TYR A 634 3.30 -15.66 15.96
N VAL A 635 3.12 -15.23 17.21
CA VAL A 635 3.76 -15.87 18.37
C VAL A 635 2.73 -16.40 19.35
N ALA A 636 2.96 -17.60 19.88
CA ALA A 636 2.09 -18.22 20.86
C ALA A 636 2.14 -17.49 22.23
N GLU A 637 0.99 -17.44 22.90
CA GLU A 637 0.86 -16.89 24.24
C GLU A 637 1.76 -17.63 25.26
N GLY A 638 2.40 -16.90 26.16
CA GLY A 638 3.22 -17.46 27.24
C GLY A 638 4.67 -17.80 26.85
N LYS A 639 5.04 -17.68 25.57
CA LYS A 639 6.45 -17.77 25.13
C LYS A 639 7.13 -16.39 25.14
N LYS A 640 6.65 -15.48 24.29
CA LYS A 640 7.26 -14.15 24.05
C LYS A 640 6.26 -12.99 24.09
N LYS A 641 4.97 -13.28 24.29
CA LYS A 641 3.93 -12.28 24.48
C LYS A 641 3.15 -12.55 25.76
N LYS A 642 2.74 -11.47 26.43
CA LYS A 642 1.83 -11.46 27.58
C LYS A 642 0.60 -10.59 27.28
N ARG A 643 -0.53 -10.93 27.91
CA ARG A 643 -1.72 -10.08 27.91
C ARG A 643 -1.46 -8.89 28.83
N THR A 644 -1.87 -7.71 28.42
CA THR A 644 -1.87 -6.53 29.31
C THR A 644 -2.97 -6.60 30.38
N GLY A 645 -3.94 -7.52 30.20
CA GLY A 645 -5.15 -7.60 31.02
C GLY A 645 -6.27 -6.67 30.56
N GLN A 646 -6.05 -5.88 29.50
CA GLN A 646 -7.03 -5.00 28.91
C GLN A 646 -7.58 -5.57 27.60
N GLN A 647 -8.88 -5.35 27.36
CA GLN A 647 -9.54 -5.63 26.10
C GLN A 647 -10.07 -4.33 25.49
N VAL A 648 -10.09 -4.23 24.17
CA VAL A 648 -10.65 -3.08 23.45
C VAL A 648 -11.88 -3.51 22.68
N VAL A 649 -12.95 -2.74 22.79
CA VAL A 649 -14.15 -2.86 21.96
C VAL A 649 -14.20 -1.71 20.96
N ARG A 650 -14.59 -2.02 19.72
CA ARG A 650 -14.68 -1.04 18.62
C ARG A 650 -15.99 -1.22 17.87
N ALA A 651 -16.62 -0.12 17.47
CA ALA A 651 -17.76 -0.13 16.57
C ALA A 651 -17.54 0.87 15.44
N ILE A 652 -17.67 0.40 14.20
CA ILE A 652 -17.61 1.22 12.99
C ILE A 652 -19.04 1.58 12.63
N CYS A 653 -19.34 2.87 12.58
CA CYS A 653 -20.65 3.41 12.24
C CYS A 653 -20.57 4.17 10.91
N VAL A 654 -21.47 3.87 9.99
CA VAL A 654 -21.66 4.62 8.74
C VAL A 654 -22.79 5.62 8.96
N LEU A 655 -22.54 6.89 8.65
CA LEU A 655 -23.48 7.98 8.79
C LEU A 655 -23.70 8.65 7.44
N ASN A 656 -24.87 9.25 7.24
CA ASN A 656 -25.19 10.08 6.07
C ASN A 656 -25.30 11.58 6.42
N HIS A 657 -24.85 11.96 7.62
CA HIS A 657 -24.84 13.33 8.11
C HIS A 657 -23.57 13.59 8.94
N PRO A 658 -23.14 14.86 9.08
CA PRO A 658 -22.07 15.21 10.00
C PRO A 658 -22.52 15.04 11.46
N VAL A 659 -21.57 14.85 12.37
CA VAL A 659 -21.87 14.64 13.80
C VAL A 659 -22.38 15.94 14.44
N LYS A 660 -23.41 15.83 15.28
CA LYS A 660 -24.03 16.97 15.97
C LYS A 660 -23.01 17.66 16.88
N GLY A 661 -23.03 18.99 16.92
CA GLY A 661 -22.11 19.78 17.75
C GLY A 661 -20.69 19.92 17.19
N THR A 662 -20.45 19.53 15.94
CA THR A 662 -19.13 19.66 15.27
C THR A 662 -19.10 20.72 14.16
N ASP A 663 -20.05 21.66 14.14
CA ASP A 663 -20.16 22.71 13.11
C ASP A 663 -20.15 22.16 11.66
N ASN A 664 -20.80 21.00 11.45
CA ASN A 664 -20.82 20.27 10.18
C ASN A 664 -19.42 19.91 9.65
N SER A 665 -18.49 19.59 10.55
CA SER A 665 -17.12 19.20 10.20
C SER A 665 -17.09 17.95 9.33
N ASP A 666 -16.14 17.91 8.40
CA ASP A 666 -15.86 16.74 7.56
C ASP A 666 -15.14 15.63 8.32
N SER A 667 -14.51 15.95 9.45
CA SER A 667 -13.67 15.07 10.24
C SER A 667 -13.46 15.61 11.64
N GLY A 668 -13.16 14.74 12.59
CA GLY A 668 -12.87 15.16 13.94
C GLY A 668 -12.55 14.03 14.89
N GLN A 669 -11.82 14.36 15.95
CA GLN A 669 -11.72 13.51 17.13
C GLN A 669 -12.75 13.98 18.15
N ILE A 670 -13.52 13.08 18.75
CA ILE A 670 -14.38 13.38 19.89
C ILE A 670 -13.95 12.50 21.05
N ILE A 671 -13.70 13.12 22.20
CA ILE A 671 -13.30 12.44 23.43
C ILE A 671 -14.46 12.57 24.41
N ILE A 672 -14.92 11.44 24.94
CA ILE A 672 -15.87 11.39 26.06
C ILE A 672 -15.06 10.98 27.29
N PRO A 673 -14.75 11.92 28.19
CA PRO A 673 -14.00 11.62 29.40
C PRO A 673 -14.71 10.57 30.26
N GLN A 674 -13.93 9.75 30.94
CA GLN A 674 -14.42 8.72 31.86
C GLN A 674 -15.38 9.27 32.93
N SER A 675 -15.16 10.50 33.42
CA SER A 675 -16.00 11.16 34.43
C SER A 675 -17.42 11.45 33.90
N GLU A 676 -17.54 11.83 32.63
CA GLU A 676 -18.81 12.12 31.96
C GLU A 676 -19.58 10.84 31.59
N ALA A 677 -18.87 9.74 31.34
CA ALA A 677 -19.46 8.44 31.02
C ALA A 677 -19.67 7.53 32.24
N ASN A 678 -19.25 7.95 33.44
CA ASN A 678 -19.22 7.15 34.67
C ASN A 678 -18.45 5.81 34.46
N ARG A 679 -17.23 5.92 33.94
CA ARG A 679 -16.31 4.82 33.59
C ARG A 679 -14.94 5.05 34.24
N LYS A 680 -14.00 4.12 34.01
CA LYS A 680 -12.58 4.27 34.37
C LYS A 680 -11.68 4.62 33.18
N ASN A 681 -12.20 4.47 31.97
CA ASN A 681 -11.49 4.75 30.73
C ASN A 681 -12.38 5.55 29.79
N ASP A 682 -11.74 6.48 29.08
CA ASP A 682 -12.39 7.32 28.07
C ASP A 682 -13.00 6.51 26.91
N ILE A 683 -13.95 7.13 26.23
CA ILE A 683 -14.48 6.67 24.95
C ILE A 683 -14.01 7.64 23.87
N TYR A 684 -13.38 7.10 22.82
CA TYR A 684 -12.91 7.86 21.68
C TYR A 684 -13.81 7.65 20.48
N ILE A 685 -14.06 8.71 19.72
CA ILE A 685 -14.75 8.67 18.43
C ILE A 685 -13.87 9.34 17.39
N ALA A 686 -13.44 8.57 16.40
CA ALA A 686 -12.76 9.10 15.23
C ALA A 686 -13.78 9.25 14.09
N VAL A 687 -13.96 10.48 13.61
CA VAL A 687 -14.88 10.82 12.51
C VAL A 687 -14.05 11.20 11.30
N ILE A 688 -14.28 10.51 10.18
CA ILE A 688 -13.69 10.78 8.88
C ILE A 688 -14.78 10.71 7.81
N SER A 689 -14.58 11.35 6.66
CA SER A 689 -15.61 11.42 5.60
C SER A 689 -14.99 11.37 4.22
N SER A 690 -15.83 11.57 3.20
CA SER A 690 -15.41 11.69 1.81
C SER A 690 -14.30 12.71 1.54
N ALA A 691 -14.09 13.70 2.42
CA ALA A 691 -12.96 14.63 2.33
C ALA A 691 -11.59 13.92 2.39
N HIS A 692 -11.54 12.71 2.96
CA HIS A 692 -10.33 11.90 3.11
C HIS A 692 -10.29 10.74 2.10
N ASN A 693 -11.21 10.66 1.13
CA ASN A 693 -11.35 9.56 0.16
C ASN A 693 -11.51 8.16 0.80
N VAL A 694 -12.12 8.10 1.98
CA VAL A 694 -12.40 6.85 2.71
C VAL A 694 -13.84 6.35 2.52
N CYS A 695 -14.74 7.21 2.07
CA CYS A 695 -16.12 6.86 1.74
C CYS A 695 -16.67 7.75 0.62
N PRO A 696 -17.79 7.36 -0.03
CA PRO A 696 -18.48 8.17 -1.03
C PRO A 696 -18.97 9.52 -0.48
N LYS A 697 -19.14 10.49 -1.37
CA LYS A 697 -19.70 11.81 -1.01
C LYS A 697 -21.06 11.68 -0.32
N GLY A 698 -21.25 12.46 0.74
CA GLY A 698 -22.46 12.42 1.57
C GLY A 698 -22.44 11.38 2.69
N TYR A 699 -21.34 10.65 2.86
CA TYR A 699 -21.14 9.72 3.96
C TYR A 699 -20.01 10.16 4.90
N TRP A 700 -20.14 9.75 6.16
CA TRP A 700 -19.13 9.83 7.21
C TRP A 700 -18.95 8.43 7.81
N ILE A 701 -17.74 8.13 8.22
CA ILE A 701 -17.39 6.95 9.01
C ILE A 701 -17.03 7.47 10.40
N ALA A 702 -17.77 7.04 11.40
CA ALA A 702 -17.49 7.34 12.80
C ALA A 702 -17.17 6.02 13.51
N ILE A 703 -16.02 5.94 14.14
CA ILE A 703 -15.58 4.71 14.80
C ILE A 703 -15.41 5.00 16.28
N VAL A 704 -16.16 4.27 17.09
CA VAL A 704 -16.18 4.40 18.55
C VAL A 704 -15.29 3.31 19.15
N SER A 705 -14.38 3.67 20.05
CA SER A 705 -13.49 2.74 20.75
C SER A 705 -13.35 3.07 22.23
N THR A 706 -13.25 2.03 23.07
CA THR A 706 -12.95 2.14 24.51
C THR A 706 -12.38 0.83 25.05
N ILE A 707 -11.79 0.87 26.24
CA ILE A 707 -11.33 -0.31 26.98
C ILE A 707 -12.53 -0.96 27.66
N VAL A 708 -12.65 -2.28 27.57
CA VAL A 708 -13.75 -3.05 28.15
C VAL A 708 -13.60 -3.12 29.67
N GLU A 709 -14.64 -2.69 30.39
CA GLU A 709 -14.70 -2.73 31.85
C GLU A 709 -15.77 -3.68 32.40
N THR A 710 -16.76 -4.03 31.57
CA THR A 710 -17.93 -4.79 31.97
C THR A 710 -18.09 -6.07 31.14
N GLN A 711 -19.01 -6.95 31.55
CA GLN A 711 -19.36 -8.15 30.79
C GLN A 711 -20.18 -7.86 29.52
N ASN A 712 -20.66 -6.61 29.33
CA ASN A 712 -21.42 -6.20 28.15
C ASN A 712 -20.74 -5.03 27.41
N PRO A 713 -19.73 -5.32 26.58
CA PRO A 713 -18.95 -4.31 25.86
C PRO A 713 -19.80 -3.42 24.94
N GLN A 714 -20.94 -3.91 24.45
CA GLN A 714 -21.83 -3.15 23.56
C GLN A 714 -22.48 -1.96 24.28
N HIS A 715 -22.86 -2.16 25.54
CA HIS A 715 -23.49 -1.13 26.34
C HIS A 715 -22.52 0.00 26.69
N GLU A 716 -21.22 -0.30 26.77
CA GLU A 716 -20.17 0.70 27.04
C GLU A 716 -20.04 1.72 25.90
N LEU A 717 -20.39 1.34 24.67
CA LEU A 717 -20.38 2.22 23.50
C LEU A 717 -21.64 3.07 23.35
N LYS A 718 -22.63 2.91 24.24
CA LYS A 718 -23.95 3.57 24.13
C LYS A 718 -23.84 5.10 24.08
N ALA A 719 -23.02 5.69 24.94
CA ALA A 719 -22.81 7.15 24.96
C ALA A 719 -22.24 7.66 23.62
N GLY A 720 -21.39 6.86 22.97
CA GLY A 720 -20.90 7.15 21.63
C GLY A 720 -21.99 7.04 20.58
N PHE A 721 -22.83 6.00 20.62
CA PHE A 721 -23.92 5.83 19.64
C PHE A 721 -24.97 6.92 19.74
N GLU A 722 -25.38 7.33 20.95
CA GLU A 722 -26.36 8.40 21.17
C GLU A 722 -25.93 9.72 20.51
N LEU A 723 -24.62 10.00 20.48
CA LEU A 723 -24.08 11.17 19.82
C LEU A 723 -24.13 11.10 18.28
N LEU A 724 -24.06 9.88 17.73
CA LEU A 724 -23.97 9.62 16.30
C LEU A 724 -25.34 9.39 15.62
N GLU A 725 -26.42 9.23 16.38
CA GLU A 725 -27.75 8.99 15.81
C GLU A 725 -28.25 10.13 14.90
N PRO A 726 -28.88 9.82 13.74
CA PRO A 726 -29.17 8.48 13.20
C PRO A 726 -27.99 7.76 12.49
N ILE A 727 -27.82 6.45 12.76
CA ILE A 727 -26.77 5.63 12.15
C ILE A 727 -27.36 4.78 11.01
N GLU A 728 -26.71 4.77 9.84
CA GLU A 728 -27.14 3.97 8.68
C GLU A 728 -26.77 2.49 8.85
N GLU A 729 -25.53 2.21 9.21
CA GLU A 729 -25.02 0.84 9.43
C GLU A 729 -23.99 0.81 10.56
N THR A 730 -23.97 -0.29 11.30
CA THR A 730 -23.06 -0.49 12.44
C THR A 730 -22.38 -1.85 12.36
N PHE A 731 -21.05 -1.84 12.41
CA PHE A 731 -20.21 -3.04 12.48
C PHE A 731 -19.50 -3.08 13.83
N LEU A 732 -19.93 -3.99 14.69
CA LEU A 732 -19.34 -4.17 16.01
C LEU A 732 -18.22 -5.21 15.94
N ALA A 733 -17.00 -4.81 16.33
CA ALA A 733 -15.89 -5.73 16.48
C ALA A 733 -16.03 -6.56 17.75
N LYS A 734 -15.57 -7.81 17.67
CA LYS A 734 -15.40 -8.62 18.87
C LYS A 734 -14.36 -7.96 19.77
N PRO A 735 -14.55 -7.99 21.10
CA PRO A 735 -13.52 -7.55 22.05
C PRO A 735 -12.18 -8.19 21.72
N PHE A 736 -11.14 -7.36 21.69
CA PHE A 736 -9.80 -7.75 21.30
C PHE A 736 -8.86 -7.60 22.50
N ASP A 737 -8.18 -8.69 22.87
CA ASP A 737 -7.15 -8.69 23.92
C ASP A 737 -5.92 -7.89 23.45
N LEU A 738 -5.43 -6.97 24.28
CA LEU A 738 -4.18 -6.28 24.00
C LEU A 738 -2.97 -7.11 24.44
N TRP A 739 -1.99 -7.21 23.56
CA TRP A 739 -0.76 -7.97 23.76
C TRP A 739 0.46 -7.05 23.80
N GLU A 740 1.43 -7.44 24.62
CA GLU A 740 2.75 -6.82 24.67
C GLU A 740 3.85 -7.88 24.75
N GLN A 741 5.07 -7.48 24.45
CA GLN A 741 6.25 -8.33 24.57
C GLN A 741 6.49 -8.76 26.03
N LEU A 742 6.92 -10.00 26.23
CA LEU A 742 7.46 -10.49 27.49
C LEU A 742 8.92 -10.01 27.64
N ASP A 743 9.33 -9.60 28.84
CA ASP A 743 10.61 -8.90 29.09
C ASP A 743 11.88 -9.65 28.63
N ASP A 744 11.78 -10.96 28.36
CA ASP A 744 12.88 -11.77 27.84
C ASP A 744 13.03 -11.66 26.31
N ALA A 745 13.96 -10.81 25.87
CA ALA A 745 14.39 -10.67 24.47
C ALA A 745 15.72 -11.39 24.16
N SER A 746 16.17 -12.32 25.01
CA SER A 746 17.49 -12.97 24.88
C SER A 746 17.66 -13.87 23.65
N ASP A 747 16.54 -14.30 23.05
CA ASP A 747 16.47 -15.17 21.87
C ASP A 747 16.44 -14.39 20.54
N ASN A 748 16.57 -13.06 20.56
CA ASN A 748 16.47 -12.17 19.39
C ASN A 748 15.12 -12.23 18.66
N VAL A 749 14.05 -12.62 19.35
CA VAL A 749 12.66 -12.55 18.86
C VAL A 749 11.95 -11.39 19.55
N PHE A 750 11.61 -10.37 18.78
CA PHE A 750 10.98 -9.13 19.24
C PHE A 750 9.52 -9.10 18.82
N VAL A 751 8.64 -8.67 19.71
CA VAL A 751 7.19 -8.69 19.49
C VAL A 751 6.63 -7.28 19.65
N SER A 752 5.90 -6.78 18.65
CA SER A 752 5.26 -5.47 18.77
C SER A 752 4.07 -5.48 19.72
N LYS A 753 3.68 -4.30 20.20
CA LYS A 753 2.45 -4.13 20.97
C LYS A 753 1.24 -4.07 20.05
N SER A 754 0.14 -4.65 20.51
CA SER A 754 -1.17 -4.44 19.87
C SER A 754 -1.57 -2.97 19.90
N LEU A 755 -2.26 -2.52 18.85
CA LEU A 755 -2.78 -1.15 18.80
C LEU A 755 -3.87 -0.95 19.87
N ASP A 756 -3.64 0.02 20.76
CA ASP A 756 -4.48 0.33 21.91
C ASP A 756 -5.84 0.95 21.52
N ALA A 757 -6.59 1.44 22.52
CA ALA A 757 -7.89 2.10 22.33
C ALA A 757 -7.80 3.59 21.98
N SER A 758 -6.63 4.22 22.13
CA SER A 758 -6.44 5.66 21.87
C SER A 758 -6.80 6.01 20.42
N SER A 759 -7.03 7.27 20.09
CA SER A 759 -7.31 7.66 18.71
C SER A 759 -6.11 8.30 18.02
N HIS A 760 -4.88 8.11 18.51
CA HIS A 760 -3.67 8.66 17.91
C HIS A 760 -2.51 7.64 17.91
N LEU A 761 -1.45 7.92 17.15
CA LEU A 761 -0.33 6.98 16.94
C LEU A 761 0.88 7.13 17.87
N GLU A 762 0.87 8.07 18.82
CA GLU A 762 2.03 8.29 19.71
C GLU A 762 2.49 7.03 20.49
N THR A 763 1.57 6.21 20.99
CA THR A 763 1.94 4.95 21.69
C THR A 763 2.52 3.91 20.74
N CYS A 764 2.13 3.91 19.47
CA CYS A 764 2.72 3.08 18.43
C CYS A 764 4.15 3.54 18.09
N THR A 765 4.41 4.85 18.05
CA THR A 765 5.79 5.36 17.85
C THR A 765 6.71 5.10 19.02
N ASP A 766 6.19 5.18 20.25
CA ASP A 766 6.95 4.81 21.44
C ASP A 766 7.39 3.34 21.36
N ASP A 767 6.51 2.46 20.86
CA ASP A 767 6.82 1.05 20.63
C ASP A 767 7.86 0.85 19.54
N VAL A 768 7.76 1.56 18.41
CA VAL A 768 8.78 1.54 17.33
C VAL A 768 10.16 1.87 17.89
N LYS A 769 10.29 2.95 18.68
CA LYS A 769 11.56 3.34 19.28
C LYS A 769 12.08 2.34 20.28
N HIS A 770 11.19 1.82 21.12
CA HIS A 770 11.54 0.83 22.13
C HIS A 770 12.09 -0.44 21.47
N LEU A 771 11.39 -0.96 20.47
CA LEU A 771 11.81 -2.13 19.69
C LEU A 771 13.11 -1.86 18.94
N TYR A 772 13.25 -0.70 18.29
CA TYR A 772 14.51 -0.33 17.62
C TYR A 772 15.69 -0.34 18.60
N LYS A 773 15.50 0.25 19.80
CA LYS A 773 16.52 0.27 20.84
C LYS A 773 16.87 -1.13 21.34
N LEU A 774 15.88 -2.01 21.52
CA LEU A 774 16.09 -3.40 21.89
C LEU A 774 16.84 -4.19 20.80
N MET A 775 16.51 -3.96 19.53
CA MET A 775 17.09 -4.67 18.38
C MET A 775 18.51 -4.19 18.01
N GLU A 776 18.79 -2.89 18.14
CA GLU A 776 20.04 -2.27 17.71
C GLU A 776 20.97 -1.85 18.88
N GLY A 777 20.47 -1.84 20.11
CA GLY A 777 21.22 -1.37 21.28
C GLY A 777 21.48 0.14 21.33
N LYS A 778 20.86 0.91 20.43
CA LYS A 778 21.01 2.37 20.32
C LYS A 778 19.66 3.04 20.06
N ASP A 779 19.54 4.30 20.45
CA ASP A 779 18.33 5.09 20.18
C ASP A 779 18.21 5.38 18.67
N LEU A 780 16.97 5.45 18.17
CA LEU A 780 16.69 5.76 16.78
C LEU A 780 17.01 7.23 16.48
N ASP A 781 18.09 7.46 15.74
CA ASP A 781 18.38 8.78 15.18
C ASP A 781 17.50 9.04 13.96
N ILE A 782 16.40 9.78 14.20
CA ILE A 782 15.44 10.13 13.16
C ILE A 782 16.02 11.18 12.20
N ASP A 783 16.91 12.06 12.65
CA ASP A 783 17.46 13.12 11.80
C ASP A 783 18.54 12.58 10.86
N GLY A 784 19.24 11.52 11.27
CA GLY A 784 20.16 10.74 10.43
C GLY A 784 19.50 9.81 9.40
N LEU A 785 18.16 9.72 9.34
CA LEU A 785 17.47 8.88 8.34
C LEU A 785 17.49 9.46 6.92
N ASN A 786 17.82 10.74 6.76
CA ASN A 786 17.92 11.38 5.45
C ASN A 786 19.37 11.35 4.95
N PRO A 787 19.71 10.52 3.94
CA PRO A 787 21.08 10.45 3.41
C PRO A 787 21.55 11.76 2.77
N GLU A 788 20.65 12.64 2.30
CA GLU A 788 21.01 13.94 1.70
C GLU A 788 21.36 15.03 2.74
N ARG A 789 21.10 14.80 4.03
CA ARG A 789 21.46 15.71 5.14
C ARG A 789 22.64 15.21 5.98
N ALA A 790 23.09 13.97 5.74
CA ALA A 790 24.20 13.36 6.47
C ALA A 790 25.58 13.73 5.89
N GLU A 791 25.61 14.31 4.68
CA GLU A 791 26.73 15.01 4.05
C GLU A 791 26.54 16.53 4.17
#